data_AF-A0A8R2FEE4-F1
#
_entry.id   AF-A0A8R2FEE4-F1
#
_cell.length_a   1.000
_cell.length_b   1.000
_cell.length_c   1.000
_cell.angle_alpha   90.00
_cell.angle_beta   90.00
_cell.angle_gamma   90.00
#
_symmetry.space_group_name_H-M   'P 1'
#
loop_
_entity.id
_entity.type
_entity.pdbx_description
1 polymer ?
#
loop_
_entity_poly.entity_id
_entity_poly.type
_entity_poly.pdbx_seq_one_letter_code
_entity_poly.pdbx_strand_id
1 'polypeptide(L)'
;MREVWARENAPGRDPQLLPRRVSKHFVTDGNVDRRRYNPPPETVNEVAVVFVGDDGQPPTNIDLVIHDRNPIDPQHRRLQTIPAGSSNADPMLYPLLFPRGELGWHQRLLQEGPRRTPVRNRNSIREYTCYRLAIRYIGNNDTIHVTMSLLHNGRFLFQQFVGDHYLRMEANNLQYIRWHQAELFAESYQGLVDHINQQLQLDAPVAGVGRRMILPSSFTGGPRFMKQCYHDAMAIVCKCGKPNLFITFTCNPSWPEISQNLPRWATASDRPDLVSRVFNAKLKQLMRDITVNNIFGNVDAYVYTVEFQKRGLPHAHILIILSEGSKLLTADDVDNVVYAFLPDPVTEPRLFDCVTRHMIHGPCGTLNPNSPCMVDNSCSKKFPKEYSEETVYIADGGYPKYCRPNNGPVARVRNQEVSNEFVVPYNPYLLAKYDAHINVEVCSTVKSVQYLYKYVYKGHDAATMEVWNGNEIDRYVSPPEAVWRLFAYKLHDISHTVVRLPVHLENYHNVYFARGQELQGVQNNALPRTKLTAFFALNERNVDARQYLYHEIPTHYTWQASSKEWRLRQRQAHRETLSRMYVVNPLDRDRFHLRLLLLHRRGPRSFRDLKTVNGVVHATYAAAAVALGLLEDDEAWRACMTESSALDTATQLRYLYVTILLFCHPADLYRRFEVNMMEDFNRRFQNVDHARAACLKAIRDLLRARGKSLDDYGLPSPDEDLLEPDQDDPMFGAIDAAVAWQQRLSELNDEQRTVYDRVMAAVDDNRNVQKMFLRRRARREREKRRYTDA
;
A
#
# COMPACT_ATOMS: atom_id res chain seq x y z
N MET A 1 15.95 16.71 20.42
CA MET A 1 17.42 16.51 20.65
C MET A 1 18.21 17.80 20.48
N ARG A 2 18.26 18.44 19.29
CA ARG A 2 18.96 19.74 19.10
C ARG A 2 18.43 20.86 19.99
N GLU A 3 17.10 20.98 20.14
CA GLU A 3 16.50 22.00 21.03
C GLU A 3 16.83 21.76 22.50
N VAL A 4 16.88 20.49 22.92
CA VAL A 4 17.31 20.11 24.28
C VAL A 4 18.78 20.45 24.48
N TRP A 5 19.65 20.09 23.53
CA TRP A 5 21.07 20.44 23.57
C TRP A 5 21.30 21.96 23.56
N ALA A 6 20.54 22.72 22.79
CA ALA A 6 20.64 24.18 22.73
C ALA A 6 20.15 24.83 24.04
N ARG A 7 19.07 24.33 24.64
CA ARG A 7 18.60 24.77 25.97
C ARG A 7 19.59 24.42 27.08
N GLU A 8 20.22 23.26 27.00
CA GLU A 8 21.20 22.78 28.00
C GLU A 8 22.59 23.42 27.86
N ASN A 9 22.92 24.02 26.73
CA ASN A 9 24.20 24.71 26.49
C ASN A 9 24.04 26.23 26.32
N ALA A 10 22.91 26.78 26.77
CA ALA A 10 22.74 28.24 26.84
C ALA A 10 23.72 28.86 27.86
N PRO A 11 24.23 30.08 27.62
CA PRO A 11 25.14 30.75 28.55
C PRO A 11 24.47 30.99 29.91
N GLY A 12 25.12 30.54 31.00
CA GLY A 12 24.60 30.64 32.38
C GLY A 12 24.37 29.32 33.11
N ARG A 13 24.75 28.17 32.54
CA ARG A 13 24.56 26.85 33.16
C ARG A 13 25.56 26.59 34.30
N ASP A 14 25.06 25.98 35.38
CA ASP A 14 25.87 25.31 36.40
C ASP A 14 26.59 24.07 35.80
N PRO A 15 27.93 24.02 35.80
CA PRO A 15 28.71 22.92 35.26
C PRO A 15 28.52 21.57 35.99
N GLN A 16 27.84 21.53 37.16
CA GLN A 16 27.56 20.30 37.90
C GLN A 16 26.26 19.59 37.48
N LEU A 17 25.36 20.26 36.76
CA LEU A 17 24.11 19.64 36.27
C LEU A 17 24.45 18.65 35.15
N LEU A 18 24.17 17.36 35.33
CA LEU A 18 24.30 16.36 34.27
C LEU A 18 23.29 16.63 33.13
N PRO A 19 23.66 16.40 31.86
CA PRO A 19 22.71 16.50 30.74
C PRO A 19 21.49 15.60 31.00
N ARG A 20 20.27 16.05 30.70
CA ARG A 20 19.09 15.19 30.85
C ARG A 20 19.23 14.01 29.90
N ARG A 21 19.02 12.82 30.44
CA ARG A 21 19.00 11.59 29.65
C ARG A 21 17.73 11.59 28.79
N VAL A 22 17.87 11.91 27.51
CA VAL A 22 16.78 11.79 26.53
C VAL A 22 16.71 10.34 26.10
N SER A 23 15.60 9.66 26.39
CA SER A 23 15.30 8.31 25.91
C SER A 23 14.23 8.36 24.84
N LYS A 24 14.41 7.60 23.75
CA LYS A 24 13.34 7.32 22.77
C LYS A 24 12.79 5.92 23.04
N HIS A 25 11.47 5.77 23.00
CA HIS A 25 10.80 4.47 23.19
C HIS A 25 9.82 4.19 22.06
N PHE A 26 9.64 2.92 21.70
CA PHE A 26 8.57 2.52 20.79
C PHE A 26 7.25 2.46 21.54
N VAL A 27 6.18 2.99 20.94
CA VAL A 27 4.85 3.04 21.56
C VAL A 27 3.82 2.34 20.68
N THR A 28 2.89 1.63 21.30
CA THR A 28 1.78 0.98 20.61
C THR A 28 0.56 1.89 20.63
N ASP A 29 0.17 2.46 19.48
CA ASP A 29 -1.10 3.19 19.35
C ASP A 29 -2.22 2.21 18.92
N GLY A 30 -3.36 2.25 19.62
CA GLY A 30 -4.52 1.41 19.34
C GLY A 30 -5.28 1.78 18.07
N ASN A 31 -5.07 2.99 17.52
CA ASN A 31 -5.80 3.52 16.36
C ASN A 31 -5.08 3.32 15.01
N VAL A 32 -3.86 2.77 15.00
CA VAL A 32 -3.05 2.55 13.79
C VAL A 32 -3.05 1.08 13.36
N ASP A 33 -2.78 0.79 12.07
CA ASP A 33 -2.70 -0.60 11.57
C ASP A 33 -1.56 -1.37 12.25
N ARG A 34 -1.92 -2.18 13.26
CA ARG A 34 -0.97 -3.00 14.04
C ARG A 34 -0.09 -3.88 13.14
N ARG A 35 -0.50 -4.26 11.93
CA ARG A 35 0.36 -5.05 11.02
C ARG A 35 1.57 -4.28 10.49
N ARG A 36 1.53 -2.96 10.55
CA ARG A 36 2.57 -2.04 10.11
C ARG A 36 3.27 -1.38 11.29
N TYR A 37 2.51 -0.99 12.33
CA TYR A 37 2.95 -0.10 13.41
C TYR A 37 3.33 -0.76 14.76
N ASN A 38 3.55 -2.08 14.81
CA ASN A 38 3.93 -2.76 16.07
C ASN A 38 5.35 -2.38 16.56
N PRO A 39 5.64 -2.30 17.86
CA PRO A 39 7.02 -2.23 18.33
C PRO A 39 7.80 -3.50 17.95
N PRO A 40 9.14 -3.43 17.74
CA PRO A 40 9.96 -4.62 17.70
C PRO A 40 9.83 -5.37 19.05
N PRO A 41 9.75 -6.70 19.06
CA PRO A 41 9.69 -7.46 20.31
C PRO A 41 10.94 -7.19 21.17
N GLU A 42 10.78 -7.17 22.50
CA GLU A 42 11.88 -6.94 23.47
C GLU A 42 13.04 -7.94 23.32
N THR A 43 12.81 -9.08 22.68
CA THR A 43 13.81 -10.14 22.43
C THR A 43 14.72 -9.85 21.22
N VAL A 44 14.45 -8.79 20.44
CA VAL A 44 15.20 -8.49 19.22
C VAL A 44 16.36 -7.56 19.56
N ASN A 45 17.59 -8.08 19.40
CA ASN A 45 18.83 -7.34 19.63
C ASN A 45 19.52 -7.06 18.29
N GLU A 46 19.06 -6.02 17.58
CA GLU A 46 19.58 -5.60 16.26
C GLU A 46 19.71 -4.09 16.15
N VAL A 47 20.60 -3.62 15.25
CA VAL A 47 20.73 -2.22 14.85
C VAL A 47 19.86 -1.98 13.62
N ALA A 48 18.67 -1.41 13.84
CA ALA A 48 17.78 -1.02 12.76
C ALA A 48 17.96 0.45 12.36
N VAL A 49 17.67 0.76 11.11
CA VAL A 49 17.58 2.14 10.65
C VAL A 49 16.15 2.63 10.85
N VAL A 50 16.01 3.75 11.56
CA VAL A 50 14.73 4.41 11.79
C VAL A 50 14.84 5.84 11.30
N PHE A 51 13.93 6.25 10.41
CA PHE A 51 13.92 7.61 9.90
C PHE A 51 12.50 8.19 9.73
N VAL A 52 12.44 9.51 9.96
CA VAL A 52 11.24 10.34 9.92
C VAL A 52 11.20 11.08 8.57
N GLY A 53 10.07 10.98 7.87
CA GLY A 53 9.81 11.74 6.65
C GLY A 53 8.38 11.54 6.16
N ASP A 54 7.85 12.49 5.39
CA ASP A 54 6.52 12.37 4.77
C ASP A 54 6.43 11.03 4.00
N ASP A 55 5.44 10.20 4.35
CA ASP A 55 5.25 8.83 3.82
C ASP A 55 6.42 7.84 4.03
N GLY A 56 7.32 8.09 4.98
CA GLY A 56 8.45 7.20 5.29
C GLY A 56 9.60 7.29 4.27
N GLN A 57 9.90 8.50 3.80
CA GLN A 57 11.08 8.80 2.98
C GLN A 57 12.34 9.00 3.84
N PRO A 58 13.53 8.57 3.38
CA PRO A 58 14.78 8.88 4.06
C PRO A 58 15.07 10.39 4.06
N PRO A 59 15.79 10.88 5.09
CA PRO A 59 16.02 12.30 5.30
C PRO A 59 16.85 12.89 4.16
N THR A 60 16.61 14.17 3.87
CA THR A 60 17.29 14.90 2.79
C THR A 60 18.74 15.27 3.13
N ASN A 61 19.06 15.33 4.43
CA ASN A 61 20.38 15.66 4.94
C ASN A 61 20.91 14.48 5.77
N ILE A 62 21.79 13.68 5.16
CA ILE A 62 22.47 12.54 5.80
C ILE A 62 23.93 12.92 6.11
N ASP A 63 24.25 14.21 6.08
CA ASP A 63 25.63 14.63 6.27
C ASP A 63 26.10 14.34 7.70
N LEU A 64 27.36 13.94 7.78
CA LEU A 64 28.01 13.60 9.03
C LEU A 64 28.48 14.87 9.72
N VAL A 65 27.90 15.16 10.88
CA VAL A 65 28.34 16.28 11.69
C VAL A 65 29.41 15.80 12.66
N ILE A 66 30.62 16.33 12.52
CA ILE A 66 31.75 16.07 13.40
C ILE A 66 31.96 17.27 14.33
N HIS A 67 32.27 16.97 15.59
CA HIS A 67 32.68 17.98 16.55
C HIS A 67 34.20 17.89 16.73
N ASP A 68 34.91 18.84 16.15
CA ASP A 68 36.36 18.94 16.31
C ASP A 68 36.69 19.29 17.78
N ARG A 69 37.48 18.44 18.42
CA ARG A 69 37.92 18.58 19.83
C ARG A 69 39.39 19.00 19.91
N ASN A 70 40.01 19.42 18.81
CA ASN A 70 41.41 19.80 18.79
C ASN A 70 41.70 20.87 19.87
N PRO A 71 42.57 20.56 20.85
CA PRO A 71 42.85 21.45 21.97
C PRO A 71 43.76 22.64 21.60
N ILE A 72 44.34 22.65 20.41
CA ILE A 72 45.41 23.59 20.01
C ILE A 72 44.85 24.90 19.43
N ASP A 73 43.65 24.89 18.85
CA ASP A 73 43.00 26.11 18.34
C ASP A 73 41.59 26.27 18.94
N PRO A 74 41.40 27.23 19.86
CA PRO A 74 40.09 27.53 20.46
C PRO A 74 39.01 27.90 19.45
N GLN A 75 39.36 28.37 18.25
CA GLN A 75 38.43 28.69 17.16
C GLN A 75 37.98 27.44 16.37
N HIS A 76 38.67 26.30 16.53
CA HIS A 76 38.38 25.03 15.88
C HIS A 76 37.35 24.16 16.62
N ARG A 77 36.79 24.61 17.75
CA ARG A 77 35.58 24.00 18.36
C ARG A 77 34.31 24.28 17.53
N ARG A 78 34.36 24.03 16.22
CA ARG A 78 33.24 24.21 15.29
C ARG A 78 32.71 22.85 14.87
N LEU A 79 31.38 22.75 14.80
CA LEU A 79 30.73 21.66 14.10
C LEU A 79 31.15 21.73 12.62
N GLN A 80 31.77 20.67 12.11
CA GLN A 80 32.03 20.54 10.68
C GLN A 80 31.09 19.48 10.12
N THR A 81 30.73 19.63 8.84
CA THR A 81 29.81 18.74 8.16
C THR A 81 30.54 18.04 7.02
N ILE A 82 30.54 16.71 7.03
CA ILE A 82 31.08 15.88 5.96
C ILE A 82 29.91 15.37 5.13
N PRO A 83 29.83 15.71 3.83
CA PRO A 83 28.76 15.22 2.98
C PRO A 83 28.70 13.70 2.96
N ALA A 84 27.50 13.12 2.95
CA ALA A 84 27.32 11.66 2.90
C ALA A 84 27.98 10.98 1.69
N GLY A 85 28.21 11.75 0.61
CA GLY A 85 28.90 11.31 -0.61
C GLY A 85 30.41 11.57 -0.64
N SER A 86 31.01 11.94 0.50
CA SER A 86 32.45 12.15 0.67
C SER A 86 33.21 10.84 0.84
N SER A 87 34.40 10.75 0.25
CA SER A 87 35.31 9.61 0.42
C SER A 87 35.79 9.43 1.86
N ASN A 88 35.63 10.46 2.71
CA ASN A 88 36.04 10.41 4.11
C ASN A 88 34.90 9.95 5.04
N ALA A 89 33.67 9.82 4.53
CA ALA A 89 32.50 9.51 5.35
C ALA A 89 32.62 8.15 6.04
N ASP A 90 32.90 7.09 5.27
CA ASP A 90 33.00 5.72 5.80
C ASP A 90 34.16 5.54 6.78
N PRO A 91 35.42 5.95 6.49
CA PRO A 91 36.52 5.75 7.42
C PRO A 91 36.37 6.55 8.72
N MET A 92 35.66 7.69 8.70
CA MET A 92 35.43 8.48 9.92
C MET A 92 34.29 7.93 10.79
N LEU A 93 33.27 7.33 10.18
CA LEU A 93 32.19 6.65 10.91
C LEU A 93 32.60 5.28 11.44
N TYR A 94 33.38 4.56 10.64
CA TYR A 94 33.71 3.17 10.89
C TYR A 94 35.23 2.96 10.94
N PRO A 95 35.98 3.68 11.80
CA PRO A 95 37.44 3.60 11.83
C PRO A 95 37.95 2.17 12.08
N LEU A 96 37.20 1.36 12.83
CA LEU A 96 37.52 -0.07 13.05
C LEU A 96 37.37 -0.93 11.79
N LEU A 97 36.51 -0.53 10.85
CA LEU A 97 36.33 -1.20 9.55
C LEU A 97 37.28 -0.65 8.47
N PHE A 98 37.95 0.47 8.76
CA PHE A 98 38.87 1.18 7.88
C PHE A 98 40.18 1.55 8.63
N PRO A 99 40.90 0.56 9.18
CA PRO A 99 42.00 0.81 10.11
C PRO A 99 43.21 1.49 9.45
N ARG A 100 43.30 1.49 8.11
CA ARG A 100 44.37 2.18 7.37
C ARG A 100 43.92 3.53 6.83
N GLY A 101 42.72 3.98 7.18
CA GLY A 101 42.14 5.22 6.67
C GLY A 101 41.87 5.18 5.16
N GLU A 102 41.65 3.99 4.59
CA GLU A 102 41.34 3.87 3.18
C GLU A 102 40.02 4.60 2.84
N LEU A 103 39.96 5.14 1.62
CA LEU A 103 38.82 5.94 1.20
C LEU A 103 37.55 5.10 1.09
N GLY A 104 36.45 5.65 1.62
CA GLY A 104 35.10 5.13 1.47
C GLY A 104 34.51 5.37 0.09
N TRP A 105 33.23 5.02 -0.07
CA TRP A 105 32.51 5.36 -1.30
C TRP A 105 32.38 6.87 -1.48
N HIS A 106 32.48 7.34 -2.72
CA HIS A 106 32.15 8.72 -3.07
C HIS A 106 31.58 8.83 -4.49
N GLN A 107 30.86 9.92 -4.77
CA GLN A 107 30.13 10.13 -6.04
C GLN A 107 31.00 10.18 -7.31
N ARG A 108 32.33 10.32 -7.15
CA ARG A 108 33.31 10.37 -8.26
C ARG A 108 34.09 9.06 -8.42
N LEU A 109 33.75 8.02 -7.65
CA LEU A 109 34.44 6.74 -7.70
C LEU A 109 34.23 6.11 -9.09
N LEU A 110 35.29 6.05 -9.89
CA LEU A 110 35.22 5.55 -11.26
C LEU A 110 35.07 4.03 -11.28
N GLN A 111 34.37 3.54 -12.29
CA GLN A 111 34.31 2.12 -12.57
C GLN A 111 35.53 1.70 -13.40
N GLU A 112 36.17 0.60 -13.01
CA GLU A 112 37.37 0.08 -13.67
C GLU A 112 37.07 -1.23 -14.41
N GLY A 113 37.92 -1.57 -15.37
CA GLY A 113 37.86 -2.82 -16.13
C GLY A 113 36.72 -2.90 -17.16
N PRO A 114 36.40 -4.10 -17.64
CA PRO A 114 35.55 -4.32 -18.82
C PRO A 114 34.08 -3.95 -18.61
N ARG A 115 33.67 -3.68 -17.37
CA ARG A 115 32.30 -3.27 -17.06
C ARG A 115 32.07 -1.76 -17.22
N ARG A 116 33.13 -0.97 -17.44
CA ARG A 116 33.03 0.47 -17.68
C ARG A 116 32.50 0.71 -19.09
N THR A 117 31.41 1.46 -19.21
CA THR A 117 30.86 1.92 -20.49
C THR A 117 30.72 3.44 -20.48
N PRO A 118 30.49 4.11 -21.63
CA PRO A 118 30.23 5.55 -21.66
C PRO A 118 29.06 5.98 -20.77
N VAL A 119 28.04 5.12 -20.65
CA VAL A 119 26.84 5.35 -19.81
C VAL A 119 27.08 4.94 -18.36
N ARG A 120 27.96 3.97 -18.13
CA ARG A 120 28.23 3.38 -16.81
C ARG A 120 29.72 3.50 -16.48
N ASN A 121 30.11 4.70 -16.06
CA ASN A 121 31.51 5.07 -15.82
C ASN A 121 31.86 5.27 -14.34
N ARG A 122 30.89 5.13 -13.42
CA ARG A 122 31.05 5.32 -11.97
C ARG A 122 30.46 4.15 -11.21
N ASN A 123 31.05 3.83 -10.07
CA ASN A 123 30.54 2.82 -9.14
C ASN A 123 29.41 3.40 -8.29
N SER A 124 28.26 2.73 -8.30
CA SER A 124 27.15 3.03 -7.39
C SER A 124 27.50 2.64 -5.94
N ILE A 125 26.81 3.27 -4.96
CA ILE A 125 26.90 2.88 -3.53
C ILE A 125 26.67 1.38 -3.39
N ARG A 126 25.68 0.85 -4.11
CA ARG A 126 25.33 -0.57 -4.13
C ARG A 126 26.51 -1.44 -4.57
N GLU A 127 27.15 -1.12 -5.69
CA GLU A 127 28.27 -1.91 -6.21
C GLU A 127 29.48 -1.90 -5.29
N TYR A 128 29.83 -0.73 -4.74
CA TYR A 128 30.87 -0.61 -3.73
C TYR A 128 30.56 -1.45 -2.49
N THR A 129 29.32 -1.35 -1.99
CA THR A 129 28.89 -2.10 -0.80
C THR A 129 28.92 -3.60 -1.06
N CYS A 130 28.38 -4.06 -2.20
CA CYS A 130 28.45 -5.47 -2.61
C CYS A 130 29.88 -5.98 -2.78
N TYR A 131 30.79 -5.13 -3.26
CA TYR A 131 32.21 -5.46 -3.33
C TYR A 131 32.81 -5.68 -1.93
N ARG A 132 32.48 -4.82 -0.96
CA ARG A 132 32.92 -4.94 0.44
C ARG A 132 32.31 -6.16 1.16
N LEU A 133 31.06 -6.50 0.83
CA LEU A 133 30.32 -7.67 1.35
C LEU A 133 30.74 -9.00 0.70
N ALA A 134 31.65 -8.99 -0.26
CA ALA A 134 32.07 -10.21 -0.92
C ALA A 134 33.09 -10.95 -0.05
N ILE A 135 32.87 -12.25 0.14
CA ILE A 135 33.81 -13.12 0.84
C ILE A 135 35.05 -13.30 -0.05
N ARG A 136 36.24 -13.23 0.56
CA ARG A 136 37.53 -13.36 -0.11
C ARG A 136 38.29 -14.54 0.48
N TYR A 137 38.68 -15.45 -0.40
CA TYR A 137 39.49 -16.62 -0.07
C TYR A 137 40.94 -16.37 -0.50
N ILE A 138 41.90 -16.88 0.26
CA ILE A 138 43.32 -16.94 -0.11
C ILE A 138 43.50 -18.24 -0.90
N GLY A 139 44.14 -18.20 -2.07
CA GLY A 139 44.40 -19.40 -2.87
C GLY A 139 43.18 -19.90 -3.68
N ASN A 140 42.96 -21.22 -3.73
CA ASN A 140 42.08 -21.92 -4.68
C ASN A 140 40.57 -21.89 -4.33
N ASN A 141 40.05 -20.83 -3.69
CA ASN A 141 38.64 -20.74 -3.26
C ASN A 141 38.18 -21.91 -2.36
N ASP A 142 39.05 -22.46 -1.50
CA ASP A 142 38.62 -23.40 -0.46
C ASP A 142 38.16 -22.66 0.81
N THR A 143 37.32 -23.33 1.62
CA THR A 143 36.77 -22.78 2.86
C THR A 143 37.79 -22.71 4.00
N ILE A 144 38.99 -23.25 3.81
CA ILE A 144 40.03 -23.36 4.84
C ILE A 144 40.82 -22.04 4.93
N HIS A 145 40.89 -21.29 3.85
CA HIS A 145 41.70 -20.08 3.75
C HIS A 145 40.88 -18.79 3.54
N VAL A 146 39.81 -18.58 4.31
CA VAL A 146 39.06 -17.30 4.30
C VAL A 146 39.91 -16.20 4.92
N THR A 147 40.16 -15.10 4.19
CA THR A 147 40.75 -13.89 4.81
C THR A 147 39.84 -13.35 5.91
N MET A 148 40.40 -13.05 7.08
CA MET A 148 39.65 -12.39 8.15
C MET A 148 39.03 -11.09 7.64
N SER A 149 37.70 -11.05 7.58
CA SER A 149 36.95 -9.85 7.21
C SER A 149 36.55 -9.08 8.47
N LEU A 150 37.14 -7.90 8.69
CA LEU A 150 36.73 -7.01 9.79
C LEU A 150 35.24 -6.65 9.70
N LEU A 151 34.75 -6.49 8.47
CA LEU A 151 33.35 -6.17 8.20
C LEU A 151 32.41 -7.28 8.68
N HIS A 152 32.60 -8.53 8.24
CA HIS A 152 31.71 -9.63 8.62
C HIS A 152 31.83 -10.02 10.10
N ASN A 153 32.94 -9.69 10.77
CA ASN A 153 33.13 -9.93 12.20
C ASN A 153 32.67 -8.76 13.09
N GLY A 154 32.16 -7.67 12.50
CA GLY A 154 31.81 -6.44 13.21
C GLY A 154 30.49 -6.47 14.01
N ARG A 155 29.67 -7.53 13.92
CA ARG A 155 28.38 -7.68 14.63
C ARG A 155 27.46 -6.45 14.47
N PHE A 156 27.17 -5.73 15.54
CA PHE A 156 26.37 -4.50 15.50
C PHE A 156 26.98 -3.41 14.61
N LEU A 157 28.31 -3.31 14.56
CA LEU A 157 28.99 -2.38 13.65
C LEU A 157 28.75 -2.77 12.19
N PHE A 158 28.66 -4.06 11.90
CA PHE A 158 28.32 -4.56 10.58
C PHE A 158 26.87 -4.24 10.20
N GLN A 159 25.93 -4.48 11.12
CA GLN A 159 24.51 -4.13 10.94
C GLN A 159 24.32 -2.63 10.69
N GLN A 160 25.02 -1.79 11.47
CA GLN A 160 25.03 -0.34 11.28
C GLN A 160 25.58 0.05 9.90
N PHE A 161 26.72 -0.53 9.49
CA PHE A 161 27.33 -0.26 8.20
C PHE A 161 26.38 -0.56 7.03
N VAL A 162 25.73 -1.74 7.01
CA VAL A 162 24.81 -2.09 5.92
C VAL A 162 23.54 -1.24 5.93
N GLY A 163 23.03 -0.89 7.12
CA GLY A 163 21.88 -0.01 7.26
C GLY A 163 22.15 1.40 6.73
N ASP A 164 23.29 1.98 7.10
CA ASP A 164 23.73 3.29 6.63
C ASP A 164 24.00 3.31 5.13
N HIS A 165 24.69 2.31 4.58
CA HIS A 165 24.91 2.20 3.14
C HIS A 165 23.61 2.06 2.34
N TYR A 166 22.63 1.31 2.87
CA TYR A 166 21.29 1.26 2.29
C TYR A 166 20.61 2.63 2.33
N LEU A 167 20.65 3.32 3.48
CA LEU A 167 20.04 4.63 3.66
C LEU A 167 20.61 5.66 2.68
N ARG A 168 21.94 5.72 2.56
CA ARG A 168 22.63 6.60 1.60
C ARG A 168 22.28 6.25 0.15
N MET A 169 22.15 4.96 -0.18
CA MET A 169 21.73 4.52 -1.51
C MET A 169 20.31 5.00 -1.82
N GLU A 170 19.35 4.78 -0.93
CA GLU A 170 17.96 5.22 -1.13
C GLU A 170 17.85 6.75 -1.22
N ALA A 171 18.55 7.47 -0.35
CA ALA A 171 18.57 8.92 -0.40
C ALA A 171 19.22 9.47 -1.66
N ASN A 172 20.31 8.84 -2.14
CA ASN A 172 20.92 9.21 -3.42
C ASN A 172 19.98 8.95 -4.60
N ASN A 173 19.28 7.81 -4.61
CA ASN A 173 18.27 7.50 -5.62
C ASN A 173 17.12 8.52 -5.59
N LEU A 174 16.63 8.86 -4.41
CA LEU A 174 15.58 9.88 -4.26
C LEU A 174 16.08 11.25 -4.72
N GLN A 175 17.28 11.66 -4.31
CA GLN A 175 17.92 12.91 -4.73
C GLN A 175 18.04 12.99 -6.26
N TYR A 176 18.42 11.89 -6.91
CA TYR A 176 18.40 11.80 -8.36
C TYR A 176 16.98 12.02 -8.91
N ILE A 177 15.98 11.34 -8.34
CA ILE A 177 14.57 11.53 -8.72
C ILE A 177 14.14 12.98 -8.54
N ARG A 178 14.59 13.65 -7.47
CA ARG A 178 14.29 15.06 -7.15
C ARG A 178 14.81 16.01 -8.21
N TRP A 179 16.06 15.82 -8.64
CA TRP A 179 16.73 16.71 -9.58
C TRP A 179 16.37 16.44 -11.03
N HIS A 180 16.09 15.18 -11.37
CA HIS A 180 15.74 14.75 -12.73
C HIS A 180 14.24 14.56 -12.89
N GLN A 181 13.44 15.21 -12.03
CA GLN A 181 11.98 15.19 -12.12
C GLN A 181 11.51 15.44 -13.57
N ALA A 182 12.03 16.48 -14.24
CA ALA A 182 11.65 16.81 -15.62
C ALA A 182 11.92 15.68 -16.65
N GLU A 183 12.95 14.86 -16.42
CA GLU A 183 13.29 13.70 -17.27
C GLU A 183 12.52 12.45 -16.89
N LEU A 184 12.14 12.32 -15.61
CA LEU A 184 11.48 11.15 -15.02
C LEU A 184 9.94 11.25 -15.02
N PHE A 185 9.37 12.42 -15.34
CA PHE A 185 7.95 12.76 -15.21
C PHE A 185 7.05 12.16 -16.32
N ALA A 186 7.17 10.86 -16.50
CA ALA A 186 6.54 10.10 -17.57
C ALA A 186 5.11 9.67 -17.33
N GLU A 187 4.65 9.72 -16.08
CA GLU A 187 3.35 9.19 -15.67
C GLU A 187 2.39 10.34 -15.33
N SER A 188 1.22 10.30 -15.97
CA SER A 188 0.12 11.28 -15.95
C SER A 188 0.10 12.21 -14.74
N TYR A 189 0.38 13.50 -14.96
CA TYR A 189 0.09 14.57 -13.99
C TYR A 189 -1.42 14.68 -13.71
N GLN A 190 -2.26 14.40 -14.71
CA GLN A 190 -3.70 14.61 -14.61
C GLN A 190 -4.38 13.69 -13.59
N GLY A 191 -4.18 12.36 -13.70
CA GLY A 191 -4.82 11.41 -12.76
C GLY A 191 -4.29 11.49 -11.32
N LEU A 192 -3.25 12.29 -11.11
CA LEU A 192 -2.57 12.50 -9.84
C LEU A 192 -3.01 13.80 -9.15
N VAL A 193 -3.16 14.89 -9.90
CA VAL A 193 -3.75 16.13 -9.39
C VAL A 193 -5.17 15.82 -8.87
N ASP A 194 -5.93 15.00 -9.58
CA ASP A 194 -7.29 14.62 -9.19
C ASP A 194 -7.34 13.76 -7.91
N HIS A 195 -6.41 12.82 -7.74
CA HIS A 195 -6.33 11.98 -6.53
C HIS A 195 -5.90 12.75 -5.29
N ILE A 196 -5.02 13.74 -5.45
CA ILE A 196 -4.52 14.59 -4.36
C ILE A 196 -5.56 15.64 -3.98
N ASN A 197 -6.29 16.21 -4.95
CA ASN A 197 -7.39 17.14 -4.67
C ASN A 197 -8.53 16.45 -3.90
N GLN A 198 -8.77 15.15 -4.15
CA GLN A 198 -9.72 14.35 -3.39
C GLN A 198 -9.29 14.00 -1.96
N GLN A 199 -8.00 13.74 -1.71
CA GLN A 199 -7.53 13.38 -0.37
C GLN A 199 -7.46 14.55 0.60
N LEU A 200 -7.48 15.79 0.11
CA LEU A 200 -7.22 16.96 0.93
C LEU A 200 -8.42 17.90 1.15
N GLN A 201 -9.60 17.67 0.55
CA GLN A 201 -10.76 18.60 0.63
C GLN A 201 -10.31 20.07 0.52
N LEU A 202 -9.49 20.39 -0.48
CA LEU A 202 -9.03 21.75 -0.69
C LEU A 202 -9.92 22.40 -1.75
N ASP A 203 -10.83 23.26 -1.29
CA ASP A 203 -11.76 24.02 -2.13
C ASP A 203 -11.07 25.13 -2.97
N ALA A 204 -9.74 25.27 -2.90
CA ALA A 204 -8.99 26.22 -3.71
C ALA A 204 -7.59 25.70 -4.08
N PRO A 205 -7.07 26.02 -5.28
CA PRO A 205 -5.68 25.76 -5.63
C PRO A 205 -4.78 26.58 -4.69
N VAL A 206 -4.11 25.89 -3.77
CA VAL A 206 -3.17 26.50 -2.83
C VAL A 206 -1.95 27.04 -3.59
N ALA A 207 -2.01 28.30 -3.98
CA ALA A 207 -0.86 29.07 -4.44
C ALA A 207 0.06 29.30 -3.23
N GLY A 208 1.11 28.49 -3.10
CA GLY A 208 2.15 28.75 -2.09
C GLY A 208 2.91 27.55 -1.52
N VAL A 209 2.55 26.30 -1.85
CA VAL A 209 3.34 25.14 -1.39
C VAL A 209 4.45 24.87 -2.40
N GLY A 210 5.70 24.75 -1.91
CA GLY A 210 6.87 24.46 -2.73
C GLY A 210 6.66 23.33 -3.74
N ARG A 211 7.43 23.36 -4.83
CA ARG A 211 7.31 22.46 -5.99
C ARG A 211 7.09 21.00 -5.54
N ARG A 212 5.84 20.50 -5.66
CA ARG A 212 5.46 19.15 -5.22
C ARG A 212 6.25 18.11 -6.01
N MET A 213 6.89 17.20 -5.29
CA MET A 213 7.67 16.11 -5.87
C MET A 213 6.85 14.84 -5.94
N ILE A 214 6.99 14.09 -7.02
CA ILE A 214 6.17 12.92 -7.27
C ILE A 214 7.09 11.72 -7.47
N LEU A 215 6.95 10.74 -6.58
CA LEU A 215 7.66 9.48 -6.70
C LEU A 215 7.08 8.65 -7.85
N PRO A 216 7.90 8.18 -8.81
CA PRO A 216 7.43 7.37 -9.92
C PRO A 216 7.02 5.97 -9.44
N SER A 217 6.17 5.27 -10.20
CA SER A 217 5.79 3.88 -9.88
C SER A 217 6.95 2.87 -9.94
N SER A 218 8.10 3.27 -10.49
CA SER A 218 9.35 2.50 -10.51
C SER A 218 10.12 2.55 -9.18
N PHE A 219 9.79 3.47 -8.27
CA PHE A 219 10.45 3.56 -6.96
C PHE A 219 10.02 2.40 -6.05
N THR A 220 10.90 1.40 -5.91
CA THR A 220 10.57 0.12 -5.28
C THR A 220 10.26 0.27 -3.79
N GLY A 221 9.06 -0.11 -3.37
CA GLY A 221 8.59 0.02 -1.99
C GLY A 221 7.74 1.27 -1.72
N GLY A 222 7.70 2.23 -2.65
CA GLY A 222 6.80 3.37 -2.57
C GLY A 222 5.31 2.96 -2.70
N PRO A 223 4.36 3.75 -2.19
CA PRO A 223 2.93 3.44 -2.28
C PRO A 223 2.43 3.17 -3.70
N ARG A 224 2.94 3.91 -4.70
CA ARG A 224 2.59 3.71 -6.11
C ARG A 224 3.12 2.40 -6.66
N PHE A 225 4.36 2.05 -6.33
CA PHE A 225 4.95 0.77 -6.73
C PHE A 225 4.09 -0.38 -6.20
N MET A 226 3.76 -0.36 -4.90
CA MET A 226 2.92 -1.37 -4.27
C MET A 226 1.53 -1.47 -4.93
N LYS A 227 0.90 -0.33 -5.23
CA LYS A 227 -0.38 -0.29 -5.95
C LYS A 227 -0.26 -0.87 -7.36
N GLN A 228 0.82 -0.60 -8.09
CA GLN A 228 1.03 -1.18 -9.42
C GLN A 228 1.26 -2.70 -9.34
N CYS A 229 2.02 -3.18 -8.36
CA CYS A 229 2.23 -4.61 -8.19
C CYS A 229 0.92 -5.32 -7.83
N TYR A 230 0.08 -4.73 -6.97
CA TYR A 230 -1.27 -5.22 -6.70
C TYR A 230 -2.10 -5.34 -7.98
N HIS A 231 -2.17 -4.28 -8.79
CA HIS A 231 -2.91 -4.31 -10.06
C HIS A 231 -2.34 -5.32 -11.07
N ASP A 232 -1.02 -5.47 -11.16
CA ASP A 232 -0.38 -6.46 -12.03
C ASP A 232 -0.78 -7.88 -11.64
N ALA A 233 -0.78 -8.15 -10.34
CA ALA A 233 -1.17 -9.45 -9.84
C ALA A 233 -2.69 -9.71 -9.94
N MET A 234 -3.53 -8.67 -9.85
CA MET A 234 -4.96 -8.78 -10.20
C MET A 234 -5.17 -9.13 -11.68
N ALA A 235 -4.36 -8.59 -12.60
CA ALA A 235 -4.45 -8.96 -14.00
C ALA A 235 -4.16 -10.46 -14.24
N ILE A 236 -3.25 -11.05 -13.44
CA ILE A 236 -3.00 -12.50 -13.45
C ILE A 236 -4.22 -13.25 -12.93
N VAL A 237 -4.80 -12.84 -11.80
CA VAL A 237 -6.01 -13.49 -11.24
C VAL A 237 -7.20 -13.42 -12.19
N CYS A 238 -7.41 -12.27 -12.84
CA CYS A 238 -8.48 -12.12 -13.84
C CYS A 238 -8.31 -13.09 -15.02
N LYS A 239 -7.08 -13.40 -15.42
CA LYS A 239 -6.80 -14.31 -16.55
C LYS A 239 -6.76 -15.77 -16.15
N CYS A 240 -6.07 -16.09 -15.06
CA CYS A 240 -5.75 -17.46 -14.63
C CYS A 240 -6.73 -18.01 -13.59
N GLY A 241 -7.63 -17.17 -13.05
CA GLY A 241 -8.56 -17.55 -11.99
C GLY A 241 -8.01 -17.25 -10.58
N LYS A 242 -8.79 -17.65 -9.57
CA LYS A 242 -8.44 -17.43 -8.15
C LYS A 242 -7.27 -18.33 -7.72
N PRO A 243 -6.36 -17.83 -6.84
CA PRO A 243 -5.40 -18.67 -6.12
C PRO A 243 -6.05 -19.88 -5.45
N ASN A 244 -5.33 -21.01 -5.47
CA ASN A 244 -5.68 -22.26 -4.81
C ASN A 244 -4.94 -22.44 -3.49
N LEU A 245 -3.68 -22.00 -3.43
CA LEU A 245 -2.84 -22.13 -2.23
C LEU A 245 -2.28 -20.78 -1.82
N PHE A 246 -2.20 -20.58 -0.51
CA PHE A 246 -1.45 -19.52 0.13
C PHE A 246 -0.38 -20.12 1.02
N ILE A 247 0.87 -19.82 0.70
CA ILE A 247 2.03 -20.38 1.37
C ILE A 247 2.77 -19.23 2.03
N THR A 248 3.13 -19.41 3.30
CA THR A 248 4.05 -18.51 3.98
C THR A 248 5.34 -19.25 4.30
N PHE A 249 6.48 -18.63 4.08
CA PHE A 249 7.79 -19.24 4.31
C PHE A 249 8.69 -18.30 5.10
N THR A 250 9.03 -18.68 6.33
CA THR A 250 9.92 -17.90 7.21
C THR A 250 11.32 -18.48 7.19
N CYS A 251 12.34 -17.62 7.15
CA CYS A 251 13.73 -18.04 7.29
C CYS A 251 13.97 -18.76 8.63
N ASN A 252 14.63 -19.92 8.58
CA ASN A 252 15.13 -20.58 9.79
C ASN A 252 16.60 -20.16 10.04
N PRO A 253 16.91 -19.42 11.11
CA PRO A 253 18.28 -19.00 11.43
C PRO A 253 19.20 -20.18 11.80
N SER A 254 18.64 -21.33 12.15
CA SER A 254 19.39 -22.54 12.53
C SER A 254 19.79 -23.41 11.35
N TRP A 255 19.46 -23.03 10.10
CA TRP A 255 19.87 -23.78 8.92
C TRP A 255 21.38 -24.03 8.91
N PRO A 256 21.85 -25.25 8.52
CA PRO A 256 23.26 -25.57 8.44
C PRO A 256 24.06 -24.57 7.60
N GLU A 257 23.49 -24.08 6.50
CA GLU A 257 24.13 -23.08 5.64
C GLU A 257 24.40 -21.75 6.36
N ILE A 258 23.62 -21.44 7.41
CA ILE A 258 23.86 -20.30 8.29
C ILE A 258 24.79 -20.72 9.44
N SER A 259 24.37 -21.67 10.26
CA SER A 259 25.05 -22.03 11.52
C SER A 259 26.48 -22.55 11.33
N GLN A 260 26.76 -23.32 10.27
CA GLN A 260 28.11 -23.82 9.98
C GLN A 260 29.04 -22.74 9.40
N ASN A 261 28.49 -21.63 8.91
CA ASN A 261 29.23 -20.48 8.39
C ASN A 261 29.32 -19.32 9.40
N LEU A 262 28.93 -19.56 10.65
CA LEU A 262 29.09 -18.65 11.77
C LEU A 262 30.24 -19.11 12.68
N PRO A 263 31.07 -18.19 13.19
CA PRO A 263 31.98 -18.53 14.28
C PRO A 263 31.19 -18.84 15.56
N ARG A 264 31.77 -19.62 16.48
CA ARG A 264 31.09 -20.10 17.72
C ARG A 264 30.48 -19.00 18.59
N TRP A 265 30.98 -17.77 18.49
CA TRP A 265 30.53 -16.62 19.28
C TRP A 265 29.46 -15.77 18.58
N ALA A 266 29.17 -16.00 17.29
CA ALA A 266 28.22 -15.20 16.51
C ALA A 266 26.87 -15.91 16.37
N THR A 267 25.82 -15.10 16.23
CA THR A 267 24.47 -15.59 15.91
C THR A 267 24.07 -15.23 14.48
N ALA A 268 22.96 -15.77 13.99
CA ALA A 268 22.45 -15.45 12.65
C ALA A 268 22.18 -13.95 12.46
N SER A 269 21.72 -13.25 13.50
CA SER A 269 21.49 -11.80 13.45
C SER A 269 22.79 -11.01 13.26
N ASP A 270 23.94 -11.52 13.72
CA ASP A 270 25.24 -10.87 13.50
C ASP A 270 25.67 -10.90 12.02
N ARG A 271 25.09 -11.79 11.19
CA ARG A 271 25.40 -11.94 9.76
C ARG A 271 24.14 -11.81 8.88
N PRO A 272 23.55 -10.61 8.79
CA PRO A 272 22.37 -10.37 7.95
C PRO A 272 22.61 -10.65 6.46
N ASP A 273 23.86 -10.53 5.99
CA ASP A 273 24.26 -10.92 4.63
C ASP A 273 24.05 -12.41 4.37
N LEU A 274 24.40 -13.26 5.33
CA LEU A 274 24.28 -14.71 5.25
C LEU A 274 22.80 -15.12 5.31
N VAL A 275 22.04 -14.56 6.25
CA VAL A 275 20.58 -14.79 6.39
C VAL A 275 19.86 -14.47 5.08
N SER A 276 20.07 -13.29 4.51
CA SER A 276 19.40 -12.88 3.25
C SER A 276 19.85 -13.72 2.06
N ARG A 277 21.14 -14.09 1.96
CA ARG A 277 21.66 -14.96 0.87
C ARG A 277 21.03 -16.36 0.93
N VAL A 278 21.06 -17.00 2.11
CA VAL A 278 20.54 -18.36 2.30
C VAL A 278 19.03 -18.38 2.08
N PHE A 279 18.28 -17.43 2.66
CA PHE A 279 16.84 -17.36 2.43
C PHE A 279 16.48 -17.16 0.96
N ASN A 280 17.16 -16.25 0.24
CA ASN A 280 16.93 -16.08 -1.20
C ASN A 280 17.22 -17.35 -2.00
N ALA A 281 18.27 -18.10 -1.64
CA ALA A 281 18.57 -19.39 -2.27
C ALA A 281 17.49 -20.44 -1.99
N LYS A 282 17.04 -20.56 -0.73
CA LYS A 282 15.97 -21.48 -0.32
C LYS A 282 14.63 -21.11 -0.96
N LEU A 283 14.29 -19.82 -1.03
CA LEU A 283 13.07 -19.34 -1.70
C LEU A 283 13.08 -19.67 -3.19
N LYS A 284 14.21 -19.49 -3.88
CA LYS A 284 14.35 -19.92 -5.29
C LYS A 284 14.18 -21.43 -5.45
N GLN A 285 14.72 -22.23 -4.54
CA GLN A 285 14.54 -23.68 -4.59
C GLN A 285 13.09 -24.07 -4.28
N LEU A 286 12.42 -23.39 -3.32
CA LEU A 286 11.01 -23.61 -2.99
C LEU A 286 10.12 -23.32 -4.20
N MET A 287 10.36 -22.19 -4.88
CA MET A 287 9.62 -21.85 -6.09
C MET A 287 9.87 -22.88 -7.20
N ARG A 288 11.10 -23.40 -7.36
CA ARG A 288 11.37 -24.48 -8.32
C ARG A 288 10.66 -25.78 -7.96
N ASP A 289 10.62 -26.15 -6.69
CA ASP A 289 9.90 -27.35 -6.26
C ASP A 289 8.41 -27.23 -6.58
N ILE A 290 7.83 -26.05 -6.34
CA ILE A 290 6.42 -25.77 -6.63
C ILE A 290 6.14 -25.73 -8.14
N THR A 291 6.95 -25.02 -8.94
CA THR A 291 6.60 -24.71 -10.33
C THR A 291 7.26 -25.62 -11.38
N VAL A 292 8.31 -26.36 -11.00
CA VAL A 292 9.06 -27.24 -11.92
C VAL A 292 8.95 -28.69 -11.49
N ASN A 293 9.13 -28.97 -10.18
CA ASN A 293 8.99 -30.33 -9.65
C ASN A 293 7.53 -30.68 -9.33
N ASN A 294 6.60 -29.74 -9.56
CA ASN A 294 5.15 -29.94 -9.50
C ASN A 294 4.66 -30.64 -8.23
N ILE A 295 5.19 -30.25 -7.06
CA ILE A 295 4.81 -30.89 -5.79
C ILE A 295 3.32 -30.74 -5.43
N PHE A 296 2.63 -29.77 -6.04
CA PHE A 296 1.19 -29.54 -5.91
C PHE A 296 0.45 -29.78 -7.23
N GLY A 297 1.09 -30.43 -8.20
CA GLY A 297 0.65 -30.48 -9.59
C GLY A 297 1.11 -29.26 -10.41
N ASN A 298 0.50 -29.06 -11.57
CA ASN A 298 0.90 -28.04 -12.53
C ASN A 298 0.47 -26.63 -12.08
N VAL A 299 1.35 -25.64 -12.27
CA VAL A 299 1.15 -24.26 -11.80
C VAL A 299 0.98 -23.28 -12.97
N ASP A 300 -0.25 -22.83 -13.19
CA ASP A 300 -0.61 -21.82 -14.19
C ASP A 300 -0.09 -20.44 -13.84
N ALA A 301 -0.10 -20.05 -12.57
CA ALA A 301 0.40 -18.76 -12.13
C ALA A 301 0.91 -18.74 -10.68
N TYR A 302 1.81 -17.80 -10.39
CA TYR A 302 2.19 -17.47 -9.02
C TYR A 302 2.43 -15.98 -8.85
N VAL A 303 2.28 -15.52 -7.60
CA VAL A 303 2.62 -14.18 -7.14
C VAL A 303 3.23 -14.32 -5.75
N TYR A 304 4.39 -13.71 -5.49
CA TYR A 304 4.92 -13.65 -4.13
C TYR A 304 5.45 -12.28 -3.75
N THR A 305 5.47 -12.01 -2.45
CA THR A 305 6.23 -10.91 -1.84
C THR A 305 7.14 -11.44 -0.74
N VAL A 306 8.23 -10.73 -0.48
CA VAL A 306 9.13 -10.92 0.66
C VAL A 306 9.00 -9.72 1.59
N GLU A 307 8.70 -10.02 2.84
CA GLU A 307 8.55 -9.11 3.96
C GLU A 307 9.65 -9.38 4.99
N PHE A 308 10.05 -8.35 5.73
CA PHE A 308 10.98 -8.47 6.85
C PHE A 308 10.21 -8.11 8.10
N GLN A 309 9.71 -9.12 8.81
CA GLN A 309 9.04 -8.88 10.07
C GLN A 309 10.03 -8.25 11.06
N LYS A 310 9.56 -7.45 12.03
CA LYS A 310 10.35 -6.79 13.08
C LYS A 310 11.19 -7.70 14.00
N ARG A 311 11.27 -8.99 13.66
CA ARG A 311 12.20 -10.00 14.21
C ARG A 311 13.45 -10.19 13.34
N GLY A 312 13.62 -9.38 12.29
CA GLY A 312 14.76 -9.39 11.37
C GLY A 312 14.72 -10.49 10.30
N LEU A 313 13.99 -11.60 10.52
CA LEU A 313 14.00 -12.72 9.58
C LEU A 313 13.16 -12.45 8.32
N PRO A 314 13.71 -12.71 7.11
CA PRO A 314 12.95 -12.66 5.87
C PRO A 314 11.78 -13.67 5.90
N HIS A 315 10.65 -13.26 5.32
CA HIS A 315 9.42 -14.02 5.26
C HIS A 315 8.75 -13.82 3.91
N ALA A 316 8.37 -14.90 3.22
CA ALA A 316 7.69 -14.82 1.93
C ALA A 316 6.21 -15.16 2.07
N HIS A 317 5.35 -14.39 1.39
CA HIS A 317 3.94 -14.70 1.17
C HIS A 317 3.77 -15.06 -0.30
N ILE A 318 3.27 -16.26 -0.58
CA ILE A 318 3.24 -16.86 -1.92
C ILE A 318 1.81 -17.30 -2.24
N LEU A 319 1.29 -16.88 -3.38
CA LEU A 319 0.01 -17.29 -3.94
C LEU A 319 0.27 -18.17 -5.16
N ILE A 320 -0.37 -19.33 -5.20
CA ILE A 320 -0.27 -20.30 -6.30
C ILE A 320 -1.64 -20.50 -6.93
N ILE A 321 -1.68 -20.45 -8.26
CA ILE A 321 -2.83 -20.78 -9.09
C ILE A 321 -2.48 -22.05 -9.85
N LEU A 322 -3.19 -23.13 -9.56
CA LEU A 322 -2.99 -24.46 -10.13
C LEU A 322 -3.76 -24.59 -11.45
N SER A 323 -3.22 -25.37 -12.38
CA SER A 323 -3.90 -25.74 -13.61
C SER A 323 -5.17 -26.54 -13.32
N GLU A 324 -6.13 -26.54 -14.24
CA GLU A 324 -7.46 -27.17 -14.03
C GLU A 324 -7.38 -28.61 -13.49
N GLY A 325 -6.55 -29.45 -14.13
CA GLY A 325 -6.36 -30.86 -13.74
C GLY A 325 -5.53 -31.08 -12.46
N SER A 326 -5.07 -30.02 -11.81
CA SER A 326 -4.31 -30.06 -10.55
C SER A 326 -5.03 -29.32 -9.41
N LYS A 327 -6.27 -28.85 -9.62
CA LYS A 327 -7.04 -28.18 -8.57
C LYS A 327 -7.44 -29.17 -7.47
N LEU A 328 -7.38 -28.69 -6.24
CA LEU A 328 -7.87 -29.41 -5.06
C LEU A 328 -9.38 -29.16 -4.94
N LEU A 329 -10.20 -30.15 -5.31
CA LEU A 329 -11.65 -30.00 -5.42
C LEU A 329 -12.42 -30.76 -4.33
N THR A 330 -11.81 -31.80 -3.77
CA THR A 330 -12.39 -32.65 -2.73
C THR A 330 -11.69 -32.45 -1.38
N ALA A 331 -12.23 -33.04 -0.31
CA ALA A 331 -11.56 -33.11 0.99
C ALA A 331 -10.29 -33.96 0.89
N ASP A 332 -10.37 -35.11 0.23
CA ASP A 332 -9.25 -36.02 -0.01
C ASP A 332 -8.09 -35.34 -0.77
N ASP A 333 -8.38 -34.54 -1.79
CA ASP A 333 -7.34 -33.77 -2.50
C ASP A 333 -6.58 -32.84 -1.55
N VAL A 334 -7.31 -32.19 -0.62
CA VAL A 334 -6.71 -31.29 0.37
C VAL A 334 -5.91 -32.08 1.38
N ASP A 335 -6.46 -33.16 1.92
CA ASP A 335 -5.84 -33.99 2.95
C ASP A 335 -4.59 -34.72 2.43
N ASN A 336 -4.49 -34.96 1.12
CA ASN A 336 -3.27 -35.46 0.47
C ASN A 336 -2.14 -34.42 0.39
N VAL A 337 -2.44 -33.13 0.55
CA VAL A 337 -1.50 -32.03 0.34
C VAL A 337 -1.20 -31.25 1.63
N VAL A 338 -2.21 -31.05 2.48
CA VAL A 338 -2.16 -30.18 3.65
C VAL A 338 -2.55 -30.94 4.90
N TYR A 339 -1.61 -31.06 5.82
CA TYR A 339 -1.78 -31.72 7.10
C TYR A 339 -1.95 -30.67 8.18
N ALA A 340 -2.74 -30.97 9.20
CA ALA A 340 -2.99 -30.08 10.32
C ALA A 340 -2.94 -30.81 11.68
N PHE A 341 -2.20 -31.92 11.75
CA PHE A 341 -2.05 -32.77 12.92
C PHE A 341 -0.59 -33.19 13.15
N LEU A 342 -0.29 -33.77 14.30
CA LEU A 342 1.01 -34.32 14.64
C LEU A 342 1.22 -35.67 13.94
N PRO A 343 2.33 -35.85 13.19
CA PRO A 343 2.72 -37.15 12.64
C PRO A 343 2.93 -38.20 13.73
N ASP A 344 3.02 -39.47 13.34
CA ASP A 344 3.37 -40.52 14.28
C ASP A 344 4.86 -40.36 14.72
N PRO A 345 5.14 -40.23 16.03
CA PRO A 345 6.50 -39.99 16.52
C PRO A 345 7.43 -41.20 16.39
N VAL A 346 6.90 -42.41 16.18
CA VAL A 346 7.66 -43.65 16.04
C VAL A 346 7.98 -43.90 14.56
N THR A 347 7.00 -43.77 13.66
CA THR A 347 7.19 -44.06 12.24
C THR A 347 7.72 -42.85 11.45
N GLU A 348 7.37 -41.63 11.86
CA GLU A 348 7.78 -40.38 11.21
C GLU A 348 8.51 -39.41 12.18
N PRO A 349 9.55 -39.85 12.92
CA PRO A 349 10.16 -39.07 14.00
C PRO A 349 10.70 -37.72 13.52
N ARG A 350 11.31 -37.69 12.32
CA ARG A 350 11.85 -36.45 11.74
C ARG A 350 10.74 -35.44 11.43
N LEU A 351 9.61 -35.89 10.89
CA LEU A 351 8.51 -34.98 10.56
C LEU A 351 7.84 -34.49 11.84
N PHE A 352 7.62 -35.39 12.81
CA PHE A 352 7.12 -35.03 14.14
C PHE A 352 7.95 -33.93 14.80
N ASP A 353 9.28 -34.07 14.76
CA ASP A 353 10.21 -33.06 15.25
C ASP A 353 10.07 -31.72 14.52
N CYS A 354 9.99 -31.74 13.19
CA CYS A 354 9.82 -30.52 12.40
C CYS A 354 8.47 -29.83 12.70
N VAL A 355 7.38 -30.58 12.82
CA VAL A 355 6.05 -30.05 13.16
C VAL A 355 6.07 -29.44 14.56
N THR A 356 6.63 -30.16 15.54
CA THR A 356 6.76 -29.68 16.92
C THR A 356 7.57 -28.38 17.01
N ARG A 357 8.66 -28.27 16.24
CA ARG A 357 9.54 -27.09 16.24
C ARG A 357 8.94 -25.89 15.52
N HIS A 358 8.29 -26.11 14.37
CA HIS A 358 7.97 -25.03 13.44
C HIS A 358 6.48 -24.78 13.25
N MET A 359 5.63 -25.77 13.45
CA MET A 359 4.21 -25.72 13.05
C MET A 359 3.26 -25.78 14.25
N ILE A 360 3.71 -25.50 15.47
CA ILE A 360 2.83 -25.35 16.63
C ILE A 360 2.53 -23.87 16.87
N HIS A 361 1.24 -23.54 16.92
CA HIS A 361 0.77 -22.25 17.40
C HIS A 361 0.74 -22.24 18.93
N GLY A 362 1.34 -21.24 19.57
CA GLY A 362 1.27 -21.13 21.04
C GLY A 362 2.37 -21.92 21.77
N PRO A 363 2.21 -22.23 23.07
CA PRO A 363 0.95 -22.33 23.83
C PRO A 363 0.24 -20.97 24.01
N CYS A 364 -1.09 -20.96 23.96
CA CYS A 364 -1.93 -19.77 24.17
C CYS A 364 -3.30 -20.16 24.73
N GLY A 365 -4.21 -19.20 24.91
CA GLY A 365 -5.50 -19.48 25.52
C GLY A 365 -5.35 -19.75 27.02
N THR A 366 -5.98 -20.81 27.50
CA THR A 366 -5.88 -21.26 28.90
C THR A 366 -4.46 -21.69 29.27
N LEU A 367 -3.71 -22.28 28.33
CA LEU A 367 -2.33 -22.73 28.56
C LEU A 367 -1.34 -21.58 28.76
N ASN A 368 -1.60 -20.43 28.13
CA ASN A 368 -0.80 -19.22 28.32
C ASN A 368 -1.62 -17.97 27.96
N PRO A 369 -2.30 -17.36 28.94
CA PRO A 369 -3.11 -16.15 28.74
C PRO A 369 -2.28 -14.93 28.33
N ASN A 370 -0.97 -14.93 28.62
CA ASN A 370 -0.06 -13.83 28.33
C ASN A 370 0.58 -13.92 26.93
N SER A 371 0.18 -14.89 26.11
CA SER A 371 0.72 -15.04 24.77
C SER A 371 0.39 -13.82 23.89
N PRO A 372 1.32 -13.34 23.03
CA PRO A 372 1.11 -12.14 22.20
C PRO A 372 -0.08 -12.21 21.23
N CYS A 373 -0.57 -13.42 20.94
CA CYS A 373 -1.74 -13.62 20.09
C CYS A 373 -3.07 -13.41 20.82
N MET A 374 -3.08 -13.30 22.16
CA MET A 374 -4.27 -13.14 22.98
C MET A 374 -4.81 -11.72 22.87
N VAL A 375 -6.10 -11.60 22.53
CA VAL A 375 -6.86 -10.36 22.41
C VAL A 375 -8.21 -10.60 23.06
N ASP A 376 -8.58 -9.77 24.03
CA ASP A 376 -9.84 -9.88 24.79
C ASP A 376 -10.07 -11.31 25.33
N ASN A 377 -9.04 -11.89 25.98
CA ASN A 377 -9.02 -13.26 26.53
C ASN A 377 -9.21 -14.40 25.50
N SER A 378 -9.14 -14.11 24.20
CA SER A 378 -9.24 -15.10 23.14
C SER A 378 -8.04 -15.03 22.20
N CYS A 379 -7.62 -16.16 21.64
CA CYS A 379 -6.57 -16.11 20.62
C CYS A 379 -7.11 -15.45 19.34
N SER A 380 -6.44 -14.38 18.88
CA SER A 380 -6.78 -13.69 17.62
C SER A 380 -6.73 -14.58 16.37
N LYS A 381 -6.07 -15.74 16.46
CA LYS A 381 -6.00 -16.78 15.41
C LYS A 381 -7.00 -17.92 15.64
N LYS A 382 -7.82 -17.82 16.68
CA LYS A 382 -8.83 -18.81 17.10
C LYS A 382 -8.21 -20.19 17.37
N PHE A 383 -7.14 -20.21 18.15
CA PHE A 383 -6.55 -21.43 18.71
C PHE A 383 -6.94 -21.56 20.20
N PRO A 384 -7.10 -22.78 20.74
CA PRO A 384 -7.07 -24.08 20.04
C PRO A 384 -8.16 -24.21 18.96
N LYS A 385 -7.88 -25.00 17.91
CA LYS A 385 -8.84 -25.33 16.85
C LYS A 385 -9.64 -26.56 17.26
N GLU A 386 -10.91 -26.61 16.87
CA GLU A 386 -11.74 -27.81 17.07
C GLU A 386 -11.18 -29.02 16.29
N TYR A 387 -11.31 -30.21 16.88
CA TYR A 387 -11.08 -31.47 16.19
C TYR A 387 -12.06 -31.67 15.02
N SER A 388 -11.62 -32.46 14.04
CA SER A 388 -12.36 -32.83 12.84
C SER A 388 -11.76 -34.10 12.26
N GLU A 389 -12.54 -35.15 12.02
CA GLU A 389 -12.02 -36.37 11.40
C GLU A 389 -11.78 -36.23 9.89
N GLU A 390 -12.43 -35.25 9.25
CA GLU A 390 -12.31 -34.95 7.82
C GLU A 390 -12.18 -33.45 7.57
N THR A 391 -11.66 -33.07 6.40
CA THR A 391 -11.65 -31.68 5.94
C THR A 391 -13.03 -31.24 5.46
N VAL A 392 -13.53 -30.12 5.99
CA VAL A 392 -14.85 -29.56 5.64
C VAL A 392 -14.73 -28.17 5.03
N TYR A 393 -15.34 -27.97 3.86
CA TYR A 393 -15.45 -26.66 3.22
C TYR A 393 -16.55 -25.82 3.89
N ILE A 394 -16.22 -24.59 4.27
CA ILE A 394 -17.16 -23.68 4.92
C ILE A 394 -17.87 -22.85 3.85
N ALA A 395 -19.20 -22.92 3.82
CA ALA A 395 -20.06 -22.24 2.82
C ALA A 395 -19.88 -20.71 2.79
N ASP A 396 -19.53 -20.09 3.92
CA ASP A 396 -19.43 -18.62 4.06
C ASP A 396 -18.11 -18.02 3.55
N GLY A 397 -17.24 -18.85 2.98
CA GLY A 397 -16.08 -18.41 2.22
C GLY A 397 -14.80 -18.15 3.00
N GLY A 398 -14.65 -18.79 4.17
CA GLY A 398 -13.39 -18.88 4.91
C GLY A 398 -12.48 -20.03 4.43
N TYR A 399 -11.29 -20.14 5.03
CA TYR A 399 -10.42 -21.31 4.87
C TYR A 399 -11.16 -22.60 5.26
N PRO A 400 -10.86 -23.76 4.62
CA PRO A 400 -11.47 -25.02 5.02
C PRO A 400 -11.12 -25.35 6.48
N LYS A 401 -12.04 -26.05 7.16
CA LYS A 401 -11.74 -26.67 8.46
C LYS A 401 -10.98 -27.95 8.16
N TYR A 402 -9.66 -27.92 8.34
CA TYR A 402 -8.79 -29.09 8.08
C TYR A 402 -9.08 -30.27 9.00
N CYS A 403 -8.84 -31.48 8.49
CA CYS A 403 -8.74 -32.70 9.27
C CYS A 403 -7.73 -32.54 10.42
N ARG A 404 -8.22 -32.78 11.64
CA ARG A 404 -7.53 -32.69 12.93
C ARG A 404 -8.11 -33.82 13.81
N PRO A 405 -7.67 -35.07 13.63
CA PRO A 405 -8.20 -36.19 14.38
C PRO A 405 -7.86 -36.06 15.87
N ASN A 406 -8.71 -36.59 16.74
CA ASN A 406 -8.41 -36.70 18.17
C ASN A 406 -7.78 -38.08 18.48
N ASN A 407 -6.58 -38.30 17.95
CA ASN A 407 -5.92 -39.61 17.94
C ASN A 407 -4.88 -39.83 19.06
N GLY A 408 -4.65 -38.84 19.94
CA GLY A 408 -3.82 -39.00 21.14
C GLY A 408 -2.37 -38.48 21.12
N PRO A 409 -1.65 -38.30 19.99
CA PRO A 409 -0.33 -37.69 19.99
C PRO A 409 -0.29 -36.31 20.66
N VAL A 410 0.74 -36.10 21.46
CA VAL A 410 1.03 -34.84 22.13
C VAL A 410 2.48 -34.43 21.90
N ALA A 411 2.70 -33.14 21.69
CA ALA A 411 4.02 -32.54 21.59
C ALA A 411 4.28 -31.64 22.80
N ARG A 412 5.53 -31.62 23.28
CA ARG A 412 5.93 -30.74 24.39
C ARG A 412 6.57 -29.47 23.85
N VAL A 413 5.88 -28.33 23.98
CA VAL A 413 6.34 -27.03 23.50
C VAL A 413 6.33 -26.03 24.64
N ARG A 414 7.48 -25.39 24.91
CA ARG A 414 7.65 -24.39 25.98
C ARG A 414 7.12 -24.88 27.35
N ASN A 415 7.44 -26.12 27.70
CA ASN A 415 7.00 -26.81 28.91
C ASN A 415 5.49 -27.05 29.04
N GLN A 416 4.73 -26.92 27.96
CA GLN A 416 3.31 -27.28 27.91
C GLN A 416 3.10 -28.44 26.93
N GLU A 417 2.12 -29.28 27.21
CA GLU A 417 1.67 -30.32 26.28
C GLU A 417 0.61 -29.73 25.34
N VAL A 418 0.79 -29.96 24.04
CA VAL A 418 -0.13 -29.50 23.00
C VAL A 418 -0.49 -30.67 22.09
N SER A 419 -1.75 -30.72 21.68
CA SER A 419 -2.30 -31.71 20.75
C SER A 419 -2.51 -31.11 19.36
N ASN A 420 -3.17 -31.86 18.47
CA ASN A 420 -3.51 -31.46 17.10
C ASN A 420 -4.28 -30.14 17.00
N GLU A 421 -4.95 -29.69 18.06
CA GLU A 421 -5.69 -28.42 18.10
C GLU A 421 -4.79 -27.20 17.89
N PHE A 422 -3.48 -27.32 18.16
CA PHE A 422 -2.51 -26.24 18.05
C PHE A 422 -1.66 -26.28 16.78
N VAL A 423 -1.79 -27.32 15.95
CA VAL A 423 -0.96 -27.49 14.76
C VAL A 423 -1.38 -26.50 13.66
N VAL A 424 -0.44 -25.80 13.06
CA VAL A 424 -0.64 -24.90 11.93
C VAL A 424 -0.59 -25.73 10.63
N PRO A 425 -1.50 -25.53 9.66
CA PRO A 425 -1.53 -26.30 8.41
C PRO A 425 -0.18 -26.30 7.67
N TYR A 426 0.28 -27.46 7.20
CA TYR A 426 1.58 -27.60 6.55
C TYR A 426 1.55 -28.66 5.46
N ASN A 427 2.51 -28.61 4.54
CA ASN A 427 2.78 -29.72 3.63
C ASN A 427 3.98 -30.55 4.17
N PRO A 428 3.84 -31.88 4.35
CA PRO A 428 4.86 -32.70 5.00
C PRO A 428 6.20 -32.71 4.26
N TYR A 429 6.17 -32.78 2.92
CA TYR A 429 7.38 -32.75 2.09
C TYR A 429 8.15 -31.43 2.23
N LEU A 430 7.45 -30.30 2.08
CA LEU A 430 8.07 -28.98 2.18
C LEU A 430 8.65 -28.75 3.58
N LEU A 431 7.88 -29.07 4.62
CA LEU A 431 8.33 -28.89 6.00
C LEU A 431 9.60 -29.71 6.29
N ALA A 432 9.61 -30.99 5.93
CA ALA A 432 10.77 -31.86 6.17
C ALA A 432 12.00 -31.48 5.33
N LYS A 433 11.80 -31.03 4.10
CA LYS A 433 12.89 -30.61 3.18
C LYS A 433 13.54 -29.31 3.61
N TYR A 434 12.73 -28.33 3.99
CA TYR A 434 13.22 -26.99 4.31
C TYR A 434 13.49 -26.79 5.79
N ASP A 435 13.01 -27.66 6.69
CA ASP A 435 13.16 -27.55 8.14
C ASP A 435 12.94 -26.12 8.62
N ALA A 436 11.77 -25.57 8.32
CA ALA A 436 11.43 -24.17 8.58
C ALA A 436 9.92 -24.00 8.72
N HIS A 437 9.50 -22.88 9.32
CA HIS A 437 8.09 -22.54 9.42
C HIS A 437 7.51 -22.24 8.03
N ILE A 438 6.80 -23.23 7.47
CA ILE A 438 6.09 -23.16 6.19
C ILE A 438 4.61 -23.48 6.42
N ASN A 439 3.77 -22.45 6.48
CA ASN A 439 2.32 -22.62 6.52
C ASN A 439 1.78 -22.78 5.09
N VAL A 440 0.91 -23.77 4.87
CA VAL A 440 0.25 -24.01 3.58
C VAL A 440 -1.26 -24.02 3.81
N GLU A 441 -1.95 -23.03 3.25
CA GLU A 441 -3.40 -22.85 3.39
C GLU A 441 -4.09 -22.94 2.03
N VAL A 442 -5.32 -23.45 2.00
CA VAL A 442 -6.14 -23.59 0.80
C VAL A 442 -7.06 -22.39 0.66
N CYS A 443 -7.01 -21.75 -0.50
CA CYS A 443 -7.77 -20.55 -0.83
C CYS A 443 -9.09 -20.93 -1.52
N SER A 444 -10.16 -20.99 -0.74
CA SER A 444 -11.49 -21.37 -1.24
C SER A 444 -12.22 -20.23 -1.96
N THR A 445 -12.02 -18.93 -1.61
CA THR A 445 -12.84 -17.82 -2.15
C THR A 445 -12.10 -16.56 -2.58
N VAL A 446 -12.76 -15.75 -3.42
CA VAL A 446 -12.29 -14.43 -3.89
C VAL A 446 -12.14 -13.41 -2.75
N LYS A 447 -12.90 -13.53 -1.66
CA LYS A 447 -12.72 -12.69 -0.45
C LYS A 447 -11.38 -12.99 0.23
N SER A 448 -11.00 -14.26 0.32
CA SER A 448 -9.67 -14.67 0.79
C SER A 448 -8.59 -14.10 -0.12
N VAL A 449 -8.82 -14.02 -1.44
CA VAL A 449 -7.90 -13.37 -2.38
C VAL A 449 -7.69 -11.90 -2.02
N GLN A 450 -8.73 -11.06 -1.96
CA GLN A 450 -8.57 -9.64 -1.60
C GLN A 450 -7.84 -9.44 -0.25
N TYR A 451 -8.15 -10.30 0.73
CA TYR A 451 -7.48 -10.32 2.03
C TYR A 451 -5.99 -10.69 1.92
N LEU A 452 -5.64 -11.76 1.20
CA LEU A 452 -4.26 -12.22 1.00
C LEU A 452 -3.42 -11.19 0.26
N TYR A 453 -4.01 -10.49 -0.71
CA TYR A 453 -3.36 -9.40 -1.42
C TYR A 453 -3.08 -8.18 -0.52
N LYS A 454 -3.88 -7.94 0.53
CA LYS A 454 -3.55 -6.97 1.58
C LYS A 454 -2.28 -7.37 2.35
N TYR A 455 -2.01 -8.66 2.53
CA TYR A 455 -0.76 -9.16 3.15
C TYR A 455 0.43 -9.05 2.19
N VAL A 456 0.21 -9.29 0.90
CA VAL A 456 1.26 -9.22 -0.13
C VAL A 456 1.68 -7.77 -0.43
N TYR A 457 0.77 -6.80 -0.30
CA TYR A 457 1.01 -5.41 -0.68
C TYR A 457 0.88 -4.40 0.47
N LYS A 458 1.00 -4.85 1.72
CA LYS A 458 1.10 -3.91 2.85
C LYS A 458 2.36 -3.04 2.67
N GLY A 459 2.24 -1.76 2.99
CA GLY A 459 3.39 -0.84 2.96
C GLY A 459 4.50 -1.26 3.93
N HIS A 460 5.66 -0.62 3.81
CA HIS A 460 6.82 -0.86 4.68
C HIS A 460 6.47 -0.84 6.18
N ASP A 461 7.16 -1.71 6.93
CA ASP A 461 7.11 -1.70 8.39
C ASP A 461 7.50 -0.30 8.92
N ALA A 462 6.68 0.20 9.84
CA ALA A 462 6.84 1.51 10.44
C ALA A 462 6.72 1.38 11.95
N ALA A 463 7.47 2.12 12.75
CA ALA A 463 7.34 2.08 14.19
C ALA A 463 6.92 3.46 14.69
N THR A 464 5.97 3.48 15.63
CA THR A 464 5.63 4.73 16.33
C THR A 464 6.65 4.92 17.45
N MET A 465 7.34 6.06 17.45
CA MET A 465 8.29 6.41 18.50
C MET A 465 7.79 7.63 19.26
N GLU A 466 7.93 7.61 20.57
CA GLU A 466 7.70 8.79 21.40
C GLU A 466 9.04 9.44 21.74
N VAL A 467 9.14 10.73 21.45
CA VAL A 467 10.26 11.58 21.79
C VAL A 467 9.71 12.78 22.55
N TRP A 468 9.73 12.71 23.89
CA TRP A 468 9.35 13.78 24.84
C TRP A 468 8.25 14.75 24.33
N ASN A 469 6.98 14.44 24.66
CA ASN A 469 5.76 15.20 24.31
C ASN A 469 5.37 15.22 22.81
N GLY A 470 5.71 14.18 22.05
CA GLY A 470 5.22 14.00 20.67
C GLY A 470 5.39 12.57 20.16
N ASN A 471 4.38 12.10 19.40
CA ASN A 471 4.43 10.83 18.67
C ASN A 471 4.95 11.08 17.25
N GLU A 472 6.02 10.39 16.85
CA GLU A 472 6.53 10.37 15.48
C GLU A 472 6.26 8.98 14.86
N ILE A 473 5.83 8.96 13.60
CA ILE A 473 5.63 7.73 12.83
C ILE A 473 6.84 7.54 11.91
N ASP A 474 7.65 6.51 12.18
CA ASP A 474 8.94 6.34 11.53
C ASP A 474 9.01 5.07 10.70
N ARG A 475 9.75 5.07 9.59
CA ARG A 475 9.99 3.84 8.81
C ARG A 475 11.09 3.02 9.48
N TYR A 476 10.83 1.72 9.66
CA TYR A 476 11.78 0.77 10.25
C TYR A 476 12.39 -0.10 9.14
N VAL A 477 13.72 -0.19 9.10
CA VAL A 477 14.44 -1.07 8.17
C VAL A 477 15.41 -1.94 8.94
N SER A 478 15.20 -3.25 8.90
CA SER A 478 16.07 -4.24 9.55
C SER A 478 17.35 -4.47 8.73
N PRO A 479 18.45 -4.95 9.36
CA PRO A 479 19.68 -5.26 8.63
C PRO A 479 19.49 -6.27 7.48
N PRO A 480 18.70 -7.35 7.64
CA PRO A 480 18.42 -8.26 6.52
C PRO A 480 17.64 -7.60 5.37
N GLU A 481 16.73 -6.66 5.65
CA GLU A 481 16.06 -5.87 4.60
C GLU A 481 17.06 -4.98 3.86
N ALA A 482 17.91 -4.24 4.59
CA ALA A 482 18.94 -3.38 4.02
C ALA A 482 19.87 -4.17 3.08
N VAL A 483 20.34 -5.33 3.55
CA VAL A 483 21.15 -6.26 2.74
C VAL A 483 20.39 -6.77 1.51
N TRP A 484 19.12 -7.16 1.65
CA TRP A 484 18.29 -7.64 0.54
C TRP A 484 18.20 -6.60 -0.57
N ARG A 485 18.00 -5.33 -0.18
CA ARG A 485 17.96 -4.18 -1.08
C ARG A 485 19.32 -3.90 -1.72
N LEU A 486 20.41 -3.97 -0.95
CA LEU A 486 21.77 -3.81 -1.45
C LEU A 486 22.15 -4.91 -2.46
N PHE A 487 21.75 -6.16 -2.24
CA PHE A 487 21.95 -7.22 -3.23
C PHE A 487 20.98 -7.17 -4.41
N ALA A 488 20.06 -6.21 -4.45
CA ALA A 488 19.02 -6.07 -5.46
C ALA A 488 18.20 -7.36 -5.65
N TYR A 489 17.96 -8.09 -4.55
CA TYR A 489 17.05 -9.23 -4.58
C TYR A 489 15.62 -8.72 -4.76
N LYS A 490 14.84 -9.47 -5.54
CA LYS A 490 13.44 -9.11 -5.80
C LYS A 490 12.65 -9.23 -4.51
N LEU A 491 11.90 -8.18 -4.15
CA LEU A 491 10.90 -8.27 -3.09
C LEU A 491 9.61 -8.87 -3.58
N HIS A 492 9.27 -8.64 -4.85
CA HIS A 492 8.04 -9.12 -5.46
C HIS A 492 8.40 -9.84 -6.74
N ASP A 493 7.73 -10.94 -7.01
CA ASP A 493 7.83 -11.61 -8.31
C ASP A 493 6.49 -12.19 -8.71
N ILE A 494 6.29 -12.27 -10.01
CA ILE A 494 5.07 -12.77 -10.63
C ILE A 494 5.44 -13.67 -11.79
N SER A 495 4.62 -14.67 -12.06
CA SER A 495 4.91 -15.65 -13.12
C SER A 495 4.75 -15.08 -14.55
N HIS A 496 3.88 -14.09 -14.72
CA HIS A 496 3.54 -13.52 -16.03
C HIS A 496 4.16 -12.14 -16.22
N THR A 497 4.52 -11.82 -17.46
CA THR A 497 4.82 -10.43 -17.82
C THR A 497 3.51 -9.67 -18.00
N VAL A 498 3.32 -8.57 -17.26
CA VAL A 498 2.12 -7.72 -17.36
C VAL A 498 2.49 -6.39 -18.03
N VAL A 499 1.96 -6.17 -19.24
CA VAL A 499 2.15 -4.93 -19.99
C VAL A 499 1.09 -3.91 -19.56
N ARG A 500 1.54 -2.82 -18.95
CA ARG A 500 0.68 -1.70 -18.54
C ARG A 500 0.41 -0.79 -19.74
N LEU A 501 -0.87 -0.53 -20.03
CA LEU A 501 -1.35 0.24 -21.17
C LEU A 501 -1.88 1.61 -20.71
N PRO A 502 -1.32 2.73 -21.21
CA PRO A 502 -1.78 4.07 -20.92
C PRO A 502 -3.16 4.33 -21.53
N VAL A 503 -3.96 5.12 -20.81
CA VAL A 503 -5.26 5.62 -21.28
C VAL A 503 -5.21 7.14 -21.12
N HIS A 504 -5.39 7.86 -22.21
CA HIS A 504 -5.36 9.33 -22.25
C HIS A 504 -6.25 9.83 -23.38
N LEU A 505 -6.70 11.08 -23.29
CA LEU A 505 -7.46 11.76 -24.34
C LEU A 505 -6.53 12.20 -25.49
N GLU A 506 -7.13 12.56 -26.62
CA GLU A 506 -6.41 13.11 -27.78
C GLU A 506 -5.64 14.38 -27.38
N ASN A 507 -4.36 14.46 -27.73
CA ASN A 507 -3.46 15.57 -27.34
C ASN A 507 -3.21 15.76 -25.83
N TYR A 508 -3.81 14.94 -24.96
CA TYR A 508 -3.53 14.89 -23.52
C TYR A 508 -2.53 13.79 -23.14
N HIS A 509 -1.59 13.47 -24.04
CA HIS A 509 -0.48 12.58 -23.69
C HIS A 509 0.69 13.41 -23.13
N ASN A 510 1.48 12.79 -22.27
CA ASN A 510 2.59 13.47 -21.60
C ASN A 510 3.69 13.83 -22.61
N VAL A 511 4.10 15.11 -22.63
CA VAL A 511 5.23 15.62 -23.40
C VAL A 511 6.23 16.25 -22.42
N TYR A 512 7.52 16.04 -22.67
CA TYR A 512 8.61 16.53 -21.80
C TYR A 512 9.35 17.64 -22.50
N PHE A 513 9.59 18.73 -21.79
CA PHE A 513 10.44 19.81 -22.24
C PHE A 513 11.46 20.13 -21.14
N ALA A 514 12.70 20.37 -21.54
CA ALA A 514 13.66 21.00 -20.64
C ALA A 514 13.18 22.42 -20.29
N ARG A 515 13.50 22.90 -19.08
CA ARG A 515 13.13 24.26 -18.64
C ARG A 515 13.68 25.29 -19.64
N GLY A 516 12.82 26.14 -20.19
CA GLY A 516 13.16 27.13 -21.22
C GLY A 516 13.12 26.62 -22.67
N GLN A 517 12.77 25.35 -22.89
CA GLN A 517 12.57 24.75 -24.21
C GLN A 517 11.12 24.33 -24.46
N GLU A 518 10.16 24.88 -23.70
CA GLU A 518 8.74 24.53 -23.80
C GLU A 518 8.19 24.86 -25.19
N LEU A 519 8.44 26.08 -25.68
CA LEU A 519 8.00 26.52 -27.01
C LEU A 519 8.75 25.80 -28.14
N GLN A 520 10.05 25.57 -27.98
CA GLN A 520 10.87 24.87 -28.96
C GLN A 520 10.50 23.39 -29.06
N GLY A 521 10.16 22.73 -27.95
CA GLY A 521 9.74 21.34 -27.95
C GLY A 521 8.33 21.12 -28.49
N VAL A 522 7.42 22.09 -28.32
CA VAL A 522 6.12 22.10 -29.01
C VAL A 522 6.30 22.32 -30.52
N GLN A 523 7.31 23.10 -30.94
CA GLN A 523 7.57 23.44 -32.35
C GLN A 523 8.43 22.40 -33.09
N ASN A 524 9.33 21.66 -32.42
CA ASN A 524 10.38 20.87 -33.08
C ASN A 524 10.11 19.38 -33.31
N ASN A 525 9.02 18.76 -32.84
CA ASN A 525 8.66 17.41 -33.30
C ASN A 525 7.25 16.94 -32.93
N ALA A 526 6.70 16.10 -33.81
CA ALA A 526 5.47 15.35 -33.61
C ALA A 526 5.40 14.72 -32.22
N LEU A 527 4.37 15.11 -31.47
CA LEU A 527 3.82 14.47 -30.28
C LEU A 527 4.30 13.00 -30.11
N PRO A 528 5.07 12.66 -29.06
CA PRO A 528 5.72 11.37 -28.95
C PRO A 528 4.69 10.23 -28.95
N ARG A 529 4.81 9.30 -29.91
CA ARG A 529 3.94 8.12 -30.03
C ARG A 529 3.86 7.37 -28.69
N THR A 530 2.66 7.29 -28.13
CA THR A 530 2.35 6.44 -26.97
C THR A 530 1.97 5.04 -27.43
N LYS A 531 1.87 4.10 -26.48
CA LYS A 531 1.31 2.76 -26.76
C LYS A 531 -0.11 2.82 -27.35
N LEU A 532 -0.91 3.83 -26.97
CA LEU A 532 -2.28 3.99 -27.45
C LEU A 532 -2.30 4.57 -28.88
N THR A 533 -1.56 5.65 -29.14
CA THR A 533 -1.48 6.20 -30.50
C THR A 533 -0.78 5.26 -31.48
N ALA A 534 0.19 4.46 -30.99
CA ALA A 534 0.81 3.41 -31.79
C ALA A 534 -0.13 2.22 -32.05
N PHE A 535 -1.12 1.96 -31.19
CA PHE A 535 -2.17 0.97 -31.46
C PHE A 535 -3.07 1.43 -32.60
N PHE A 536 -3.45 2.71 -32.62
CA PHE A 536 -4.17 3.32 -33.74
C PHE A 536 -3.38 3.22 -35.06
N ALA A 537 -2.11 3.61 -35.04
CA ALA A 537 -1.22 3.48 -36.20
C ALA A 537 -1.01 2.02 -36.64
N LEU A 538 -1.01 1.08 -35.69
CA LEU A 538 -0.95 -0.36 -36.00
C LEU A 538 -2.22 -0.81 -36.74
N ASN A 539 -3.40 -0.43 -36.25
CA ASN A 539 -4.67 -0.78 -36.89
C ASN A 539 -4.81 -0.13 -38.28
N GLU A 540 -4.20 1.03 -38.49
CA GLU A 540 -4.17 1.65 -39.82
C GLU A 540 -3.38 0.79 -40.81
N ARG A 541 -2.15 0.40 -40.44
CA ARG A 541 -1.21 -0.31 -41.33
C ARG A 541 -1.40 -1.83 -41.42
N ASN A 542 -2.03 -2.46 -40.43
CA ASN A 542 -2.18 -3.90 -40.33
C ASN A 542 -3.64 -4.28 -40.10
N VAL A 543 -4.24 -4.97 -41.08
CA VAL A 543 -5.64 -5.40 -41.04
C VAL A 543 -5.86 -6.48 -39.97
N ASP A 544 -4.91 -7.40 -39.79
CA ASP A 544 -5.01 -8.46 -38.79
C ASP A 544 -5.03 -7.90 -37.37
N ALA A 545 -4.32 -6.80 -37.10
CA ALA A 545 -4.35 -6.15 -35.79
C ALA A 545 -5.75 -5.66 -35.39
N ARG A 546 -6.62 -5.38 -36.38
CA ARG A 546 -7.97 -4.85 -36.15
C ARG A 546 -8.91 -5.84 -35.48
N GLN A 547 -8.57 -7.14 -35.44
CA GLN A 547 -9.37 -8.15 -34.75
C GLN A 547 -9.20 -8.10 -33.22
N TYR A 548 -8.19 -7.37 -32.71
CA TYR A 548 -7.84 -7.35 -31.29
C TYR A 548 -8.30 -6.06 -30.61
N LEU A 549 -8.75 -6.19 -29.37
CA LEU A 549 -8.97 -5.09 -28.43
C LEU A 549 -7.63 -4.52 -27.96
N TYR A 550 -7.64 -3.28 -27.46
CA TYR A 550 -6.40 -2.62 -27.05
C TYR A 550 -5.61 -3.42 -25.99
N HIS A 551 -6.31 -4.06 -25.05
CA HIS A 551 -5.69 -4.90 -24.02
C HIS A 551 -5.26 -6.30 -24.51
N GLU A 552 -5.67 -6.72 -25.70
CA GLU A 552 -5.27 -7.99 -26.31
C GLU A 552 -3.98 -7.83 -27.15
N ILE A 553 -3.68 -6.60 -27.59
CA ILE A 553 -2.51 -6.31 -28.42
C ILE A 553 -1.20 -6.86 -27.84
N PRO A 554 -0.89 -6.72 -26.53
CA PRO A 554 0.37 -7.23 -25.99
C PRO A 554 0.51 -8.76 -26.02
N THR A 555 -0.58 -9.52 -26.17
CA THR A 555 -0.54 -10.97 -26.39
C THR A 555 0.06 -11.27 -27.78
N HIS A 556 -0.34 -10.52 -28.81
CA HIS A 556 0.02 -10.76 -30.22
C HIS A 556 1.19 -9.92 -30.74
N TYR A 557 1.44 -8.76 -30.12
CA TYR A 557 2.43 -7.78 -30.53
C TYR A 557 3.34 -7.40 -29.36
N THR A 558 4.60 -7.10 -29.66
CA THR A 558 5.59 -6.63 -28.68
C THR A 558 5.84 -5.14 -28.88
N TRP A 559 5.86 -4.39 -27.77
CA TRP A 559 6.22 -2.97 -27.77
C TRP A 559 7.72 -2.78 -27.96
N GLN A 560 8.12 -2.09 -29.02
CA GLN A 560 9.51 -1.67 -29.26
C GLN A 560 9.70 -0.26 -28.71
N ALA A 561 10.38 -0.14 -27.57
CA ALA A 561 10.54 1.14 -26.88
C ALA A 561 11.39 2.15 -27.66
N SER A 562 12.39 1.68 -28.43
CA SER A 562 13.28 2.54 -29.23
C SER A 562 12.56 3.17 -30.43
N SER A 563 11.79 2.38 -31.18
CA SER A 563 11.03 2.86 -32.34
C SER A 563 9.59 3.30 -32.01
N LYS A 564 9.16 3.15 -30.75
CA LYS A 564 7.81 3.48 -30.25
C LYS A 564 6.69 2.88 -31.11
N GLU A 565 6.80 1.58 -31.41
CA GLU A 565 5.83 0.88 -32.24
C GLU A 565 5.51 -0.53 -31.73
N TRP A 566 4.37 -1.04 -32.17
CA TRP A 566 3.98 -2.44 -31.98
C TRP A 566 4.47 -3.29 -33.16
N ARG A 567 5.26 -4.33 -32.88
CA ARG A 567 5.69 -5.32 -33.88
C ARG A 567 5.07 -6.67 -33.59
N LEU A 568 4.77 -7.43 -34.64
CA LEU A 568 4.25 -8.79 -34.49
C LEU A 568 5.20 -9.61 -33.62
N ARG A 569 4.65 -10.34 -32.65
CA ARG A 569 5.43 -11.16 -31.74
C ARG A 569 6.00 -12.37 -32.49
N GLN A 570 7.32 -12.44 -32.57
CA GLN A 570 8.03 -13.55 -33.25
C GLN A 570 8.35 -14.74 -32.33
N ARG A 571 8.37 -14.53 -31.01
CA ARG A 571 8.66 -15.58 -30.02
C ARG A 571 7.52 -15.68 -29.04
N GLN A 572 6.93 -16.87 -28.94
CA GLN A 572 6.05 -17.21 -27.84
C GLN A 572 6.92 -17.42 -26.60
N ALA A 573 6.62 -16.67 -25.54
CA ALA A 573 7.22 -16.93 -24.23
C ALA A 573 6.55 -18.18 -23.62
N HIS A 574 7.23 -18.81 -22.65
CA HIS A 574 6.67 -19.95 -21.91
C HIS A 574 5.30 -19.66 -21.30
N ARG A 575 5.02 -18.40 -20.95
CA ARG A 575 3.71 -17.95 -20.47
C ARG A 575 3.22 -16.78 -21.31
N GLU A 576 1.91 -16.69 -21.46
CA GLU A 576 1.26 -15.60 -22.20
C GLU A 576 1.67 -14.24 -21.60
N THR A 577 1.93 -13.26 -22.45
CA THR A 577 2.10 -11.88 -21.98
C THR A 577 0.72 -11.31 -21.69
N LEU A 578 0.47 -10.96 -20.43
CA LEU A 578 -0.78 -10.32 -20.04
C LEU A 578 -0.68 -8.82 -20.21
N SER A 579 -1.83 -8.16 -20.23
CA SER A 579 -1.86 -6.71 -20.20
C SER A 579 -2.97 -6.20 -19.31
N ARG A 580 -2.83 -4.93 -18.90
CA ARG A 580 -3.92 -4.20 -18.26
C ARG A 580 -3.85 -2.73 -18.64
N MET A 581 -5.01 -2.12 -18.82
CA MET A 581 -5.12 -0.68 -18.85
C MET A 581 -5.00 -0.10 -17.45
N TYR A 582 -4.44 1.10 -17.33
CA TYR A 582 -4.52 1.84 -16.06
C TYR A 582 -5.98 2.02 -15.64
N VAL A 583 -6.21 1.95 -14.32
CA VAL A 583 -7.51 2.28 -13.74
C VAL A 583 -7.75 3.77 -13.92
N VAL A 584 -8.93 4.12 -14.41
CA VAL A 584 -9.37 5.52 -14.57
C VAL A 584 -10.48 5.76 -13.57
N ASN A 585 -10.41 6.90 -12.86
CA ASN A 585 -11.44 7.29 -11.91
C ASN A 585 -12.74 7.56 -12.68
N PRO A 586 -13.90 7.00 -12.29
CA PRO A 586 -15.19 7.31 -12.91
C PRO A 586 -15.53 8.81 -12.94
N LEU A 587 -14.95 9.61 -12.03
CA LEU A 587 -15.10 11.07 -12.02
C LEU A 587 -14.34 11.77 -13.16
N ASP A 588 -13.28 11.16 -13.72
CA ASP A 588 -12.68 11.57 -14.99
C ASP A 588 -13.52 10.98 -16.14
N ARG A 589 -14.72 11.55 -16.30
CA ARG A 589 -15.79 10.99 -17.16
C ARG A 589 -15.28 10.68 -18.56
N ASP A 590 -14.67 11.62 -19.26
CA ASP A 590 -14.26 11.41 -20.66
C ASP A 590 -13.23 10.30 -20.81
N ARG A 591 -12.22 10.25 -19.93
CA ARG A 591 -11.21 9.20 -19.98
C ARG A 591 -11.77 7.84 -19.54
N PHE A 592 -12.72 7.84 -18.60
CA PHE A 592 -13.42 6.64 -18.17
C PHE A 592 -14.23 6.04 -19.32
N HIS A 593 -15.01 6.85 -20.03
CA HIS A 593 -15.75 6.43 -21.21
C HIS A 593 -14.83 6.01 -22.36
N LEU A 594 -13.71 6.72 -22.59
CA LEU A 594 -12.69 6.31 -23.55
C LEU A 594 -12.13 4.93 -23.20
N ARG A 595 -11.81 4.68 -21.92
CA ARG A 595 -11.36 3.36 -21.44
C ARG A 595 -12.41 2.29 -21.69
N LEU A 596 -13.68 2.59 -21.42
CA LEU A 596 -14.80 1.68 -21.65
C LEU A 596 -14.90 1.30 -23.13
N LEU A 597 -14.76 2.26 -24.05
CA LEU A 597 -14.73 1.98 -25.49
C LEU A 597 -13.51 1.14 -25.89
N LEU A 598 -12.32 1.41 -25.35
CA LEU A 598 -11.12 0.60 -25.63
C LEU A 598 -11.22 -0.86 -25.13
N LEU A 599 -12.09 -1.13 -24.15
CA LEU A 599 -12.39 -2.49 -23.68
C LEU A 599 -13.34 -3.26 -24.62
N HIS A 600 -14.09 -2.57 -25.48
CA HIS A 600 -15.18 -3.19 -26.25
C HIS A 600 -15.06 -2.99 -27.77
N ARG A 601 -14.20 -2.07 -28.22
CA ARG A 601 -14.03 -1.75 -29.64
C ARG A 601 -12.72 -2.28 -30.22
N ARG A 602 -12.87 -3.07 -31.28
CA ARG A 602 -11.79 -3.63 -32.08
C ARG A 602 -11.42 -2.73 -33.25
N GLY A 603 -10.14 -2.66 -33.57
CA GLY A 603 -9.62 -1.97 -34.75
C GLY A 603 -9.79 -0.44 -34.87
N PRO A 604 -9.96 0.36 -33.80
CA PRO A 604 -10.02 1.82 -33.96
C PRO A 604 -8.70 2.36 -34.53
N ARG A 605 -8.78 3.23 -35.54
CA ARG A 605 -7.61 3.85 -36.20
C ARG A 605 -7.29 5.26 -35.71
N SER A 606 -8.15 5.84 -34.87
CA SER A 606 -7.94 7.15 -34.26
C SER A 606 -8.89 7.35 -33.08
N PHE A 607 -8.71 8.44 -32.32
CA PHE A 607 -9.67 8.89 -31.31
C PHE A 607 -11.05 9.17 -31.90
N ARG A 608 -11.10 9.77 -33.10
CA ARG A 608 -12.34 9.98 -33.86
C ARG A 608 -13.01 8.65 -34.20
N ASP A 609 -12.25 7.68 -34.72
CA ASP A 609 -12.76 6.36 -35.10
C ASP A 609 -13.36 5.64 -33.88
N LEU A 610 -12.75 5.81 -32.70
CA LEU A 610 -13.26 5.26 -31.44
C LEU A 610 -14.65 5.80 -31.07
N LYS A 611 -14.96 7.05 -31.43
CA LYS A 611 -16.29 7.68 -31.26
C LYS A 611 -17.28 7.36 -32.39
N THR A 612 -16.85 6.66 -33.44
CA THR A 612 -17.71 6.34 -34.59
C THR A 612 -18.44 5.01 -34.41
N VAL A 613 -19.75 5.03 -34.22
CA VAL A 613 -20.59 3.84 -34.06
C VAL A 613 -21.56 3.77 -35.24
N ASN A 614 -21.64 2.62 -35.91
CA ASN A 614 -22.52 2.42 -37.09
C ASN A 614 -22.38 3.52 -38.17
N GLY A 615 -21.15 4.01 -38.39
CA GLY A 615 -20.87 5.08 -39.36
C GLY A 615 -21.12 6.51 -38.86
N VAL A 616 -21.71 6.68 -37.67
CA VAL A 616 -22.00 8.00 -37.08
C VAL A 616 -20.93 8.37 -36.05
N VAL A 617 -20.33 9.55 -36.22
CA VAL A 617 -19.35 10.09 -35.27
C VAL A 617 -20.08 10.79 -34.13
N HIS A 618 -19.99 10.27 -32.91
CA HIS A 618 -20.62 10.89 -31.75
C HIS A 618 -19.75 12.04 -31.18
N ALA A 619 -20.41 13.02 -30.56
CA ALA A 619 -19.75 14.18 -29.98
C ALA A 619 -18.77 13.78 -28.85
N THR A 620 -19.23 12.93 -27.93
CA THR A 620 -18.49 12.50 -26.73
C THR A 620 -18.25 10.98 -26.72
N TYR A 621 -17.28 10.53 -25.91
CA TYR A 621 -17.07 9.10 -25.69
C TYR A 621 -18.25 8.45 -24.95
N ALA A 622 -18.93 9.19 -24.06
CA ALA A 622 -20.14 8.72 -23.39
C ALA A 622 -21.27 8.44 -24.40
N ALA A 623 -21.53 9.36 -25.33
CA ALA A 623 -22.55 9.16 -26.37
C ALA A 623 -22.22 7.97 -27.28
N ALA A 624 -20.95 7.76 -27.62
CA ALA A 624 -20.52 6.57 -28.36
C ALA A 624 -20.70 5.28 -27.54
N ALA A 625 -20.48 5.32 -26.22
CA ALA A 625 -20.69 4.16 -25.35
C ALA A 625 -22.17 3.80 -25.20
N VAL A 626 -23.05 4.81 -25.08
CA VAL A 626 -24.52 4.63 -25.10
C VAL A 626 -24.97 4.05 -26.43
N ALA A 627 -24.49 4.58 -27.56
CA ALA A 627 -24.83 4.06 -28.89
C ALA A 627 -24.36 2.61 -29.14
N LEU A 628 -23.38 2.14 -28.38
CA LEU A 628 -22.91 0.74 -28.37
C LEU A 628 -23.65 -0.14 -27.36
N GLY A 629 -24.58 0.40 -26.57
CA GLY A 629 -25.27 -0.31 -25.49
C GLY A 629 -24.37 -0.65 -24.31
N LEU A 630 -23.25 0.04 -24.13
CA LEU A 630 -22.32 -0.17 -22.99
C LEU A 630 -22.73 0.63 -21.75
N LEU A 631 -23.60 1.62 -21.93
CA LEU A 631 -24.20 2.43 -20.88
C LEU A 631 -25.70 2.51 -21.16
N GLU A 632 -26.49 2.40 -20.10
CA GLU A 632 -27.91 2.76 -20.15
C GLU A 632 -28.02 4.28 -20.36
N ASP A 633 -28.96 4.69 -21.21
CA ASP A 633 -29.32 6.09 -21.30
C ASP A 633 -30.34 6.45 -20.21
N ASP A 634 -30.61 7.74 -20.04
CA ASP A 634 -31.60 8.19 -19.06
C ASP A 634 -33.05 7.87 -19.49
N GLU A 635 -33.29 7.06 -20.53
CA GLU A 635 -34.64 6.75 -21.02
C GLU A 635 -35.43 5.93 -20.02
N ALA A 636 -34.81 4.97 -19.33
CA ALA A 636 -35.45 4.19 -18.28
C ALA A 636 -35.93 5.07 -17.12
N TRP A 637 -35.10 6.04 -16.70
CA TRP A 637 -35.45 6.99 -15.63
C TRP A 637 -36.49 8.01 -16.10
N ARG A 638 -36.41 8.46 -17.36
CA ARG A 638 -37.43 9.32 -17.96
C ARG A 638 -38.78 8.61 -18.07
N ALA A 639 -38.81 7.36 -18.51
CA ALA A 639 -40.03 6.56 -18.58
C ALA A 639 -40.62 6.33 -17.18
N CYS A 640 -39.79 5.94 -16.21
CA CYS A 640 -40.18 5.76 -14.81
C CYS A 640 -40.76 7.04 -14.20
N MET A 641 -40.10 8.19 -14.37
CA MET A 641 -40.62 9.48 -13.90
C MET A 641 -41.89 9.92 -14.65
N THR A 642 -42.02 9.59 -15.94
CA THR A 642 -43.23 9.89 -16.73
C THR A 642 -44.42 9.09 -16.21
N GLU A 643 -44.24 7.79 -15.99
CA GLU A 643 -45.28 6.92 -15.42
C GLU A 643 -45.66 7.35 -13.99
N SER A 644 -44.67 7.57 -13.13
CA SER A 644 -44.89 8.04 -11.75
C SER A 644 -45.57 9.41 -11.71
N SER A 645 -45.24 10.33 -12.63
CA SER A 645 -45.89 11.66 -12.67
C SER A 645 -47.39 11.62 -12.98
N ALA A 646 -47.91 10.51 -13.51
CA ALA A 646 -49.34 10.32 -13.78
C ALA A 646 -50.09 9.63 -12.63
N LEU A 647 -49.38 9.01 -11.67
CA LEU A 647 -49.95 8.14 -10.64
C LEU A 647 -49.65 8.61 -9.21
N ASP A 648 -48.46 9.15 -8.98
CA ASP A 648 -47.95 9.50 -7.66
C ASP A 648 -48.20 10.96 -7.31
N THR A 649 -48.25 11.26 -6.01
CA THR A 649 -48.30 12.64 -5.52
C THR A 649 -46.98 13.37 -5.73
N ALA A 650 -47.00 14.71 -5.84
CA ALA A 650 -45.78 15.53 -6.00
C ALA A 650 -44.71 15.26 -4.91
N THR A 651 -45.12 14.94 -3.68
CA THR A 651 -44.19 14.55 -2.61
C THR A 651 -43.52 13.20 -2.88
N GLN A 652 -44.28 12.20 -3.30
CA GLN A 652 -43.74 10.89 -3.68
C GLN A 652 -42.83 11.00 -4.91
N LEU A 653 -43.20 11.83 -5.88
CA LEU A 653 -42.41 12.09 -7.08
C LEU A 653 -41.06 12.76 -6.73
N ARG A 654 -41.03 13.71 -5.78
CA ARG A 654 -39.77 14.28 -5.24
C ARG A 654 -38.90 13.22 -4.55
N TYR A 655 -39.50 12.29 -3.81
CA TYR A 655 -38.76 11.19 -3.17
C TYR A 655 -38.16 10.21 -4.19
N LEU A 656 -38.94 9.83 -5.21
CA LEU A 656 -38.46 9.00 -6.32
C LEU A 656 -37.32 9.71 -7.07
N TYR A 657 -37.49 10.99 -7.39
CA TYR A 657 -36.47 11.81 -8.04
C TYR A 657 -35.15 11.84 -7.24
N VAL A 658 -35.21 12.11 -5.93
CA VAL A 658 -34.02 12.09 -5.05
C VAL A 658 -33.40 10.70 -4.98
N THR A 659 -34.21 9.65 -4.99
CA THR A 659 -33.71 8.26 -5.02
C THR A 659 -32.95 7.99 -6.31
N ILE A 660 -33.49 8.36 -7.46
CA ILE A 660 -32.82 8.22 -8.76
C ILE A 660 -31.53 9.06 -8.80
N LEU A 661 -31.54 10.28 -8.24
CA LEU A 661 -30.32 11.10 -8.12
C LEU A 661 -29.21 10.41 -7.30
N LEU A 662 -29.56 9.86 -6.14
CA LEU A 662 -28.60 9.25 -5.22
C LEU A 662 -27.90 8.03 -5.83
N PHE A 663 -28.62 7.23 -6.63
CA PHE A 663 -28.11 5.96 -7.14
C PHE A 663 -27.69 5.99 -8.61
N CYS A 664 -28.34 6.81 -9.45
CA CYS A 664 -28.23 6.73 -10.91
C CYS A 664 -27.64 7.98 -11.58
N HIS A 665 -27.64 9.14 -10.89
CA HIS A 665 -27.08 10.41 -11.39
C HIS A 665 -27.53 10.81 -12.82
N PRO A 666 -28.85 10.82 -13.10
CA PRO A 666 -29.39 11.09 -14.44
C PRO A 666 -29.10 12.52 -14.90
N ALA A 667 -28.97 12.73 -16.21
CA ALA A 667 -28.86 14.06 -16.80
C ALA A 667 -30.25 14.70 -17.00
N ASP A 668 -30.36 16.00 -16.66
CA ASP A 668 -31.47 16.90 -17.03
C ASP A 668 -32.90 16.48 -16.59
N LEU A 669 -33.01 15.53 -15.65
CA LEU A 669 -34.29 15.02 -15.19
C LEU A 669 -35.08 16.05 -14.34
N TYR A 670 -34.38 16.95 -13.63
CA TYR A 670 -35.01 18.01 -12.83
C TYR A 670 -35.88 18.92 -13.68
N ARG A 671 -35.31 19.53 -14.72
CA ARG A 671 -35.99 20.54 -15.56
C ARG A 671 -37.26 19.98 -16.20
N ARG A 672 -37.24 18.69 -16.51
CA ARG A 672 -38.34 18.01 -17.21
C ARG A 672 -39.53 17.72 -16.31
N PHE A 673 -39.29 17.42 -15.04
CA PHE A 673 -40.34 17.04 -14.08
C PHE A 673 -40.56 18.09 -12.98
N GLU A 674 -39.90 19.25 -13.06
CA GLU A 674 -40.01 20.37 -12.10
C GLU A 674 -41.48 20.72 -11.83
N VAL A 675 -42.28 20.87 -12.90
CA VAL A 675 -43.69 21.26 -12.80
C VAL A 675 -44.51 20.22 -12.06
N ASN A 676 -44.28 18.93 -12.32
CA ASN A 676 -44.95 17.83 -11.63
C ASN A 676 -44.50 17.75 -10.15
N MET A 677 -43.20 17.94 -9.91
CA MET A 677 -42.63 17.89 -8.57
C MET A 677 -43.00 19.09 -7.71
N MET A 678 -43.49 20.20 -8.26
CA MET A 678 -43.92 21.37 -7.48
C MET A 678 -45.44 21.54 -7.44
N GLU A 679 -46.23 20.59 -7.95
CA GLU A 679 -47.67 20.75 -8.16
C GLU A 679 -48.45 21.07 -6.86
N ASP A 680 -48.12 20.38 -5.76
CA ASP A 680 -48.72 20.60 -4.44
C ASP A 680 -48.41 21.99 -3.89
N PHE A 681 -47.17 22.45 -4.04
CA PHE A 681 -46.77 23.80 -3.68
C PHE A 681 -47.41 24.85 -4.59
N ASN A 682 -47.56 24.57 -5.88
CA ASN A 682 -48.22 25.49 -6.81
C ASN A 682 -49.71 25.66 -6.48
N ARG A 683 -50.38 24.60 -6.01
CA ARG A 683 -51.76 24.66 -5.49
C ARG A 683 -51.85 25.46 -4.18
N ARG A 684 -50.85 25.33 -3.30
CA ARG A 684 -50.80 26.04 -2.01
C ARG A 684 -50.52 27.53 -2.18
N PHE A 685 -49.45 27.88 -2.91
CA PHE A 685 -48.95 29.25 -2.99
C PHE A 685 -49.57 30.05 -4.13
N GLN A 686 -50.12 29.38 -5.17
CA GLN A 686 -50.62 30.02 -6.40
C GLN A 686 -49.59 30.98 -7.04
N ASN A 687 -48.30 30.75 -6.78
CA ASN A 687 -47.18 31.52 -7.24
C ASN A 687 -46.03 30.55 -7.59
N VAL A 688 -45.59 30.59 -8.85
CA VAL A 688 -44.63 29.62 -9.39
C VAL A 688 -43.26 29.75 -8.74
N ASP A 689 -42.84 30.97 -8.38
CA ASP A 689 -41.51 31.20 -7.79
C ASP A 689 -41.46 30.71 -6.34
N HIS A 690 -42.53 30.95 -5.57
CA HIS A 690 -42.68 30.36 -4.23
C HIS A 690 -42.79 28.83 -4.29
N ALA A 691 -43.53 28.29 -5.26
CA ALA A 691 -43.67 26.84 -5.44
C ALA A 691 -42.34 26.17 -5.81
N ARG A 692 -41.54 26.81 -6.68
CA ARG A 692 -40.20 26.35 -7.05
C ARG A 692 -39.24 26.40 -5.87
N ALA A 693 -39.22 27.49 -5.11
CA ALA A 693 -38.39 27.63 -3.91
C ALA A 693 -38.73 26.56 -2.88
N ALA A 694 -40.02 26.34 -2.59
CA ALA A 694 -40.47 25.29 -1.68
C ALA A 694 -40.14 23.87 -2.17
N CYS A 695 -40.28 23.61 -3.48
CA CYS A 695 -39.90 22.33 -4.09
C CYS A 695 -38.40 22.06 -3.96
N LEU A 696 -37.55 23.06 -4.22
CA LEU A 696 -36.10 22.96 -4.07
C LEU A 696 -35.67 22.81 -2.60
N LYS A 697 -36.34 23.48 -1.65
CA LYS A 697 -36.15 23.24 -0.20
C LYS A 697 -36.47 21.79 0.16
N ALA A 698 -37.61 21.25 -0.30
CA ALA A 698 -37.99 19.86 -0.03
C ALA A 698 -36.98 18.84 -0.60
N ILE A 699 -36.48 19.06 -1.82
CA ILE A 699 -35.43 18.22 -2.43
C ILE A 699 -34.12 18.34 -1.64
N ARG A 700 -33.73 19.56 -1.24
CA ARG A 700 -32.55 19.84 -0.41
C ARG A 700 -32.62 19.07 0.91
N ASP A 701 -33.76 19.07 1.58
CA ASP A 701 -33.95 18.42 2.88
C ASP A 701 -33.86 16.89 2.75
N LEU A 702 -34.46 16.32 1.70
CA LEU A 702 -34.34 14.89 1.37
C LEU A 702 -32.88 14.46 1.09
N LEU A 703 -32.10 15.31 0.39
CA LEU A 703 -30.67 15.05 0.14
C LEU A 703 -29.82 15.19 1.41
N ARG A 704 -30.08 16.22 2.22
CA ARG A 704 -29.38 16.45 3.50
C ARG A 704 -29.57 15.28 4.47
N ALA A 705 -30.77 14.70 4.53
CA ALA A 705 -31.04 13.49 5.31
C ALA A 705 -30.15 12.29 4.92
N ARG A 706 -29.55 12.31 3.72
CA ARG A 706 -28.62 11.29 3.19
C ARG A 706 -27.16 11.78 3.09
N GLY A 707 -26.84 12.92 3.71
CA GLY A 707 -25.49 13.48 3.74
C GLY A 707 -25.04 14.09 2.41
N LYS A 708 -25.98 14.55 1.58
CA LYS A 708 -25.74 15.17 0.27
C LYS A 708 -26.33 16.59 0.19
N SER A 709 -25.87 17.37 -0.78
CA SER A 709 -26.32 18.74 -1.06
C SER A 709 -26.91 18.87 -2.48
N LEU A 710 -27.59 19.98 -2.77
CA LEU A 710 -28.06 20.30 -4.13
C LEU A 710 -26.88 20.51 -5.10
N ASP A 711 -25.79 21.10 -4.60
CA ASP A 711 -24.57 21.39 -5.38
C ASP A 711 -23.88 20.13 -5.88
N ASP A 712 -23.93 19.02 -5.12
CA ASP A 712 -23.39 17.72 -5.52
C ASP A 712 -23.97 17.21 -6.86
N TYR A 713 -25.17 17.69 -7.22
CA TYR A 713 -25.92 17.30 -8.41
C TYR A 713 -26.12 18.44 -9.42
N GLY A 714 -25.51 19.61 -9.18
CA GLY A 714 -25.64 20.79 -10.04
C GLY A 714 -27.06 21.36 -10.10
N LEU A 715 -27.83 21.22 -9.02
CA LEU A 715 -29.18 21.78 -8.89
C LEU A 715 -29.15 23.21 -8.34
N PRO A 716 -30.09 24.08 -8.73
CA PRO A 716 -30.17 25.44 -8.21
C PRO A 716 -30.51 25.43 -6.71
N SER A 717 -29.95 26.37 -5.96
CA SER A 717 -30.40 26.61 -4.58
C SER A 717 -31.79 27.25 -4.60
N PRO A 718 -32.69 26.87 -3.66
CA PRO A 718 -33.94 27.61 -3.46
C PRO A 718 -33.65 29.06 -3.09
N ASP A 719 -34.54 29.95 -3.53
CA ASP A 719 -34.56 31.35 -3.12
C ASP A 719 -35.07 31.45 -1.68
N GLU A 720 -34.18 31.83 -0.77
CA GLU A 720 -34.48 31.85 0.67
C GLU A 720 -35.49 32.94 1.04
N ASP A 721 -35.60 34.01 0.23
CA ASP A 721 -36.53 35.12 0.49
C ASP A 721 -38.00 34.74 0.19
N LEU A 722 -38.20 33.65 -0.57
CA LEU A 722 -39.52 33.15 -0.97
C LEU A 722 -40.00 31.97 -0.11
N LEU A 723 -39.24 31.56 0.90
CA LEU A 723 -39.59 30.45 1.78
C LEU A 723 -40.39 30.96 2.99
N GLU A 724 -41.59 30.39 3.20
CA GLU A 724 -42.33 30.65 4.45
C GLU A 724 -41.59 30.03 5.66
N PRO A 725 -41.58 30.70 6.82
CA PRO A 725 -41.13 30.10 8.06
C PRO A 725 -42.04 28.91 8.45
N ASP A 726 -41.45 27.72 8.61
CA ASP A 726 -42.17 26.48 8.97
C ASP A 726 -42.94 26.66 10.29
N GLN A 727 -44.28 26.56 10.25
CA GLN A 727 -45.12 26.69 11.44
C GLN A 727 -45.54 25.37 12.10
N ASP A 728 -45.30 24.19 11.52
CA ASP A 728 -45.64 22.93 12.16
C ASP A 728 -44.84 21.75 11.58
N ASP A 729 -43.62 21.53 12.07
CA ASP A 729 -42.90 20.25 11.90
C ASP A 729 -42.32 19.80 13.26
N PRO A 730 -42.87 18.74 13.90
CA PRO A 730 -42.36 18.21 15.16
C PRO A 730 -40.96 17.59 15.06
N MET A 731 -40.33 17.56 13.87
CA MET A 731 -38.99 17.03 13.66
C MET A 731 -37.87 18.08 13.81
N PHE A 732 -38.19 19.38 13.98
CA PHE A 732 -37.22 20.48 14.06
C PHE A 732 -37.15 21.25 15.40
N GLY A 733 -37.58 20.66 16.52
CA GLY A 733 -37.34 21.20 17.87
C GLY A 733 -35.85 21.38 18.27
N ALA A 734 -34.91 21.00 17.39
CA ALA A 734 -33.47 21.19 17.60
C ALA A 734 -32.93 22.52 17.04
N ILE A 735 -33.66 23.21 16.16
CA ILE A 735 -33.23 24.53 15.62
C ILE A 735 -33.74 25.68 16.48
N ASP A 736 -34.89 25.54 17.16
CA ASP A 736 -35.36 26.50 18.17
C ASP A 736 -34.41 26.62 19.38
N ALA A 737 -33.55 25.62 19.61
CA ALA A 737 -32.48 25.70 20.59
C ALA A 737 -31.39 26.72 20.23
N ALA A 738 -31.23 27.08 18.94
CA ALA A 738 -30.25 28.08 18.50
C ALA A 738 -30.76 29.52 18.71
N VAL A 739 -32.06 29.75 18.57
CA VAL A 739 -32.68 31.07 18.82
C VAL A 739 -32.89 31.31 20.33
N ALA A 740 -33.24 30.27 21.10
CA ALA A 740 -33.31 30.35 22.57
C ALA A 740 -31.94 30.60 23.24
N TRP A 741 -30.83 30.34 22.53
CA TRP A 741 -29.47 30.55 23.04
C TRP A 741 -29.10 32.03 23.17
N GLN A 742 -29.62 32.90 22.29
CA GLN A 742 -29.37 34.35 22.37
C GLN A 742 -30.03 34.99 23.59
N GLN A 743 -31.16 34.45 24.07
CA GLN A 743 -31.84 34.96 25.27
C GLN A 743 -31.16 34.52 26.58
N ARG A 744 -30.37 33.43 26.58
CA ARG A 744 -29.62 32.95 27.77
C ARG A 744 -28.21 33.52 27.90
N LEU A 745 -27.74 34.24 26.88
CA LEU A 745 -26.46 34.95 26.91
C LEU A 745 -26.43 36.10 27.92
N SER A 746 -27.59 36.63 28.30
CA SER A 746 -27.76 37.62 29.38
C SER A 746 -27.77 37.00 30.77
N GLU A 747 -27.88 35.68 30.90
CA GLU A 747 -27.92 34.95 32.18
C GLU A 747 -26.55 34.37 32.58
N LEU A 748 -25.53 34.51 31.73
CA LEU A 748 -24.17 34.09 32.04
C LEU A 748 -23.59 34.96 33.15
N ASN A 749 -22.96 34.34 34.14
CA ASN A 749 -22.12 35.08 35.09
C ASN A 749 -20.83 35.56 34.41
N ASP A 750 -20.11 36.49 35.05
CA ASP A 750 -18.94 37.15 34.44
C ASP A 750 -17.85 36.17 34.00
N GLU A 751 -17.61 35.09 34.74
CA GLU A 751 -16.62 34.07 34.39
C GLU A 751 -17.05 33.25 33.17
N GLN A 752 -18.33 32.86 33.11
CA GLN A 752 -18.89 32.13 31.98
C GLN A 752 -18.94 32.97 30.71
N ARG A 753 -19.29 34.26 30.85
CA ARG A 753 -19.30 35.21 29.73
C ARG A 753 -17.90 35.47 29.21
N THR A 754 -16.92 35.60 30.10
CA THR A 754 -15.50 35.72 29.71
C THR A 754 -15.01 34.51 28.92
N VAL A 755 -15.37 33.29 29.32
CA VAL A 755 -15.01 32.07 28.57
C VAL A 755 -15.73 32.01 27.23
N TYR A 756 -17.03 32.32 27.21
CA TYR A 756 -17.84 32.35 26.00
C TYR A 756 -17.28 33.32 24.95
N ASP A 757 -17.03 34.58 25.34
CA ASP A 757 -16.53 35.62 24.45
C ASP A 757 -15.15 35.25 23.89
N ARG A 758 -14.30 34.62 24.71
CA ARG A 758 -12.96 34.17 24.29
C ARG A 758 -13.00 33.00 23.30
N VAL A 759 -13.98 32.10 23.45
CA VAL A 759 -14.20 30.99 22.52
C VAL A 759 -14.79 31.51 21.21
N MET A 760 -15.78 32.40 21.27
CA MET A 760 -16.38 32.98 20.05
C MET A 760 -15.37 33.85 19.28
N ALA A 761 -14.57 34.66 19.97
CA ALA A 761 -13.48 35.40 19.34
C ALA A 761 -12.46 34.49 18.65
N ALA A 762 -12.17 33.31 19.22
CA ALA A 762 -11.28 32.32 18.61
C ALA A 762 -11.94 31.50 17.47
N VAL A 763 -13.27 31.45 17.43
CA VAL A 763 -14.04 30.85 16.34
C VAL A 763 -14.10 31.80 15.15
N ASP A 764 -14.30 33.10 15.41
CA ASP A 764 -14.43 34.14 14.39
C ASP A 764 -13.08 34.57 13.81
N ASP A 765 -12.01 34.58 14.61
CA ASP A 765 -10.65 34.85 14.12
C ASP A 765 -10.04 33.57 13.51
N ASN A 766 -10.41 33.30 12.25
CA ASN A 766 -10.07 32.08 11.52
C ASN A 766 -8.58 32.03 11.05
N ARG A 767 -7.63 32.39 11.92
CA ARG A 767 -6.18 32.36 11.64
C ARG A 767 -5.38 31.73 12.79
N ASN A 768 -4.79 30.56 12.53
CA ASN A 768 -3.62 29.99 13.22
C ASN A 768 -3.67 29.82 14.75
N VAL A 769 -4.62 29.01 15.27
CA VAL A 769 -4.48 28.37 16.59
C VAL A 769 -4.82 26.88 16.48
N GLN A 770 -4.02 26.00 17.10
CA GLN A 770 -4.30 24.56 17.19
C GLN A 770 -5.66 24.34 17.90
N LYS A 771 -6.66 23.86 17.15
CA LYS A 771 -7.99 23.52 17.66
C LYS A 771 -7.98 22.08 18.20
N MET A 772 -8.12 21.93 19.51
CA MET A 772 -8.22 20.62 20.17
C MET A 772 -9.70 20.31 20.43
N PHE A 773 -10.30 19.41 19.63
CA PHE A 773 -11.68 18.97 19.85
C PHE A 773 -11.72 17.78 20.81
N LEU A 774 -12.29 17.99 22.00
CA LEU A 774 -12.60 16.91 22.94
C LEU A 774 -13.89 16.19 22.50
N ARG A 775 -13.74 15.06 21.80
CA ARG A 775 -14.88 14.17 21.52
C ARG A 775 -15.16 13.31 22.76
N ARG A 776 -16.13 13.73 23.57
CA ARG A 776 -16.63 12.94 24.71
C ARG A 776 -17.36 11.69 24.17
N ARG A 777 -16.71 10.53 24.23
CA ARG A 777 -17.30 9.24 23.84
C ARG A 777 -18.32 8.84 24.91
N ALA A 778 -19.59 8.76 24.54
CA ALA A 778 -20.67 8.33 25.44
C ALA A 778 -20.37 6.93 26.00
N ARG A 779 -20.20 6.86 27.32
CA ARG A 779 -20.16 5.63 28.10
C ARG A 779 -21.59 5.10 28.15
N ARG A 780 -21.84 3.91 27.58
CA ARG A 780 -23.10 3.19 27.81
C ARG A 780 -23.15 2.78 29.29
N GLU A 781 -23.82 3.58 30.12
CA GLU A 781 -24.31 3.14 31.42
C GLU A 781 -25.51 2.20 31.18
N ARG A 782 -25.36 0.94 31.58
CA ARG A 782 -26.49 0.04 31.78
C ARG A 782 -27.11 0.41 33.13
N GLU A 783 -28.20 1.16 33.12
CA GLU A 783 -29.14 1.17 34.24
C GLU A 783 -29.73 -0.24 34.40
N LYS A 784 -29.32 -0.94 35.46
CA LYS A 784 -30.18 -1.96 36.10
C LYS A 784 -30.95 -1.23 37.20
N ARG A 785 -32.19 -0.82 36.91
CA ARG A 785 -33.16 -0.53 37.98
C ARG A 785 -33.76 -1.83 38.48
N ARG A 786 -33.75 -1.95 39.80
CA ARG A 786 -34.40 -2.96 40.64
C ARG A 786 -35.92 -2.88 40.52
N TYR A 787 -36.55 -4.05 40.58
CA TYR A 787 -37.88 -4.39 41.13
C TYR A 787 -37.79 -5.92 41.38
N THR A 788 -38.21 -6.56 42.46
CA THR A 788 -38.83 -6.21 43.76
C THR A 788 -38.85 -7.52 44.59
N ASP A 789 -38.72 -7.38 45.91
CA ASP A 789 -39.39 -8.15 46.98
C ASP A 789 -39.51 -9.69 46.89
N ALA A 790 -38.62 -10.37 47.63
CA ALA A 790 -38.90 -11.38 48.68
C ALA A 790 -37.58 -12.04 49.11
#